data_AF-A0A1Q6JUZ5-F1
#
_entry.id   AF-A0A1Q6JUZ5-F1
#
_cell.length_a   1.000
_cell.length_b   1.000
_cell.length_c   1.000
_cell.angle_alpha   90.00
_cell.angle_beta   90.00
_cell.angle_gamma   90.00
#
_symmetry.space_group_name_H-M   'P 1'
#
loop_
_entity.id
_entity.type
_entity.pdbx_description
1 polymer ?
#
loop_
_entity_poly.entity_id
_entity_poly.type
_entity_poly.pdbx_seq_one_letter_code
_entity_poly.pdbx_strand_id
1 'polypeptide(L)'
;MKKIRGKLIIFIIILICCIYKNYNISEAKATDIEDTNFANVVLFAHFTGDTADEDKKYFEDNRNEIIKLYDGSHGRSATNYLNTISYGKFHLKNIFPQDDGKKITSYELNIDKKLAYTMNVDSLIIDELIKNVPEISDKIIDYDGDGYIDNLTVVLKGGNEQEVKDQSTFVLHKSDYGAEVYWSGKKISSYNILNTYSLIDSIVSSQSGVIAHEFLHTLGYPDLYRSRGNDKPVYSWDIMGAASRYMPYPLAYLRMYFSNWLNIETITETQTVTLDEQSNKDGNQAYIIKSPLSDDELFVIEFRKKAEINYTDEDSLDRGIGGSGIIVYRINTTVEGLSNNFNETGVYVFRPSIPGSGFSQNTEEARVLSAYLSKESGRTSIGSTDFSKTLEDGALTFSDGTNSGIVISDVSSSSGKSMTCKITIPKISEENLWKNTDFKDYTGTDTIKEIGILNYNNYIYTVTCSNNKIYTQVYDEKNWNEKYNILNVEESNPIVQLEIIQNGNDIYLFYSGYGYLKIEKMNFKTQQWEDVAKINDILGEFCVTNNSGQFYISCIREDSSTARLININGNEITELGNYFSKKYCGQAKVAQLNGNIYVSVRWSNGNKIKVYKYNSKSNFSEIENSMVSGNYDMKSIDNKIYFALGKNTEKNASMYVFDGDNWKENVANTKYSFPEIFKINNEIYVILKAEDDSGKAQMYKFNKENNIFEDDIIDVDTAVQNIKITSTSDYIYSIINKKSDGKIVVKKRQYKSKEIVNPIPGSDQTRKFQFKDVQITDWHYSAIKYMFDRKYISGYNETIFAPNDKITRGMIVTILHNMEGKPIATNINNFPDVQDSKVYYYKAINWAVENKIISGYDTGKFGPDDLITREQLAVILWKYSKYKGKNVNVETDYSKFPDKNQISNFAQKGMNWAVGTGVITGSQGKLLPLGNATRAEAASMIYKYCTKVK
;
A
#
# COMPACT_ATOMS: atom_id res chain seq x y z
N MET A 1 -58.55 0.46 43.16
CA MET A 1 -58.08 -0.61 44.07
C MET A 1 -57.12 -1.52 43.33
N LYS A 2 -56.03 -1.91 44.02
CA LYS A 2 -55.01 -2.92 43.71
C LYS A 2 -55.45 -4.01 42.70
N LYS A 3 -54.67 -4.26 41.65
CA LYS A 3 -53.69 -5.37 41.57
C LYS A 3 -54.31 -6.71 42.01
N ILE A 4 -54.31 -7.73 41.13
CA ILE A 4 -53.54 -8.97 41.31
C ILE A 4 -53.86 -9.99 40.19
N ARG A 5 -52.78 -10.31 39.46
CA ARG A 5 -52.39 -11.60 38.85
C ARG A 5 -53.35 -12.28 37.86
N GLY A 6 -53.02 -12.11 36.58
CA GLY A 6 -53.46 -13.01 35.51
C GLY A 6 -53.03 -12.48 34.14
N LYS A 7 -51.72 -12.36 33.91
CA LYS A 7 -51.05 -12.15 32.59
C LYS A 7 -49.54 -11.97 32.81
N LEU A 8 -48.91 -13.06 33.24
CA LEU A 8 -47.47 -13.28 33.15
C LEU A 8 -47.35 -14.80 33.03
N ILE A 9 -46.61 -15.30 32.04
CA ILE A 9 -46.61 -16.67 31.50
C ILE A 9 -47.57 -16.78 30.28
N ILE A 10 -47.03 -17.23 29.14
CA ILE A 10 -47.60 -17.24 27.76
C ILE A 10 -47.22 -16.02 26.89
N PHE A 11 -46.07 -15.38 27.16
CA PHE A 11 -45.38 -14.54 26.16
C PHE A 11 -43.84 -14.62 26.31
N ILE A 12 -43.32 -15.80 26.70
CA ILE A 12 -41.88 -16.12 26.85
C ILE A 12 -41.51 -17.40 26.05
N ILE A 13 -42.34 -17.87 25.11
CA ILE A 13 -42.02 -19.09 24.32
C ILE A 13 -42.08 -18.87 22.79
N ILE A 14 -42.39 -17.66 22.30
CA ILE A 14 -42.38 -17.34 20.85
C ILE A 14 -41.55 -16.07 20.59
N LEU A 15 -40.39 -15.97 21.24
CA LEU A 15 -39.34 -14.99 20.93
C LEU A 15 -37.94 -15.59 21.20
N ILE A 16 -37.76 -16.87 20.84
CA ILE A 16 -36.47 -17.60 20.82
C ILE A 16 -36.23 -18.26 19.44
N CYS A 17 -36.97 -17.87 18.39
CA CYS A 17 -36.80 -18.42 17.04
C CYS A 17 -36.64 -17.34 15.95
N CYS A 18 -35.94 -16.26 16.25
CA CYS A 18 -35.44 -15.35 15.23
C CYS A 18 -33.93 -15.17 15.37
N ILE A 19 -33.22 -15.85 14.46
CA ILE A 19 -31.86 -15.54 14.00
C ILE A 19 -30.77 -15.78 15.06
N TYR A 20 -30.65 -17.03 15.51
CA TYR A 20 -29.30 -17.63 15.51
C TYR A 20 -29.00 -17.93 14.04
N LYS A 21 -28.42 -16.94 13.34
CA LYS A 21 -27.53 -17.28 12.23
C LYS A 21 -26.44 -18.11 12.90
N ASN A 22 -26.40 -19.41 12.62
CA ASN A 22 -25.18 -20.18 12.78
C ASN A 22 -24.12 -19.39 12.01
N TYR A 23 -23.32 -18.61 12.72
CA TYR A 23 -21.96 -18.40 12.27
C TYR A 23 -21.39 -19.82 12.30
N ASN A 24 -21.27 -20.42 11.11
CA ASN A 24 -20.33 -21.50 10.94
C ASN A 24 -18.99 -20.91 11.37
N ILE A 25 -18.64 -21.11 12.64
CA ILE A 25 -17.26 -20.99 13.10
C ILE A 25 -16.57 -22.07 12.27
N SER A 26 -15.88 -21.61 11.23
CA SER A 26 -15.08 -22.46 10.38
C SER A 26 -13.92 -22.92 11.24
N GLU A 27 -14.13 -23.96 12.03
CA GLU A 27 -13.07 -24.63 12.75
C GLU A 27 -12.02 -25.08 11.71
N ALA A 28 -10.76 -24.71 11.92
CA ALA A 28 -9.63 -25.27 11.20
C ALA A 28 -9.65 -26.79 11.39
N LYS A 29 -9.71 -27.56 10.31
CA LYS A 29 -9.82 -29.03 10.35
C LYS A 29 -9.11 -29.62 9.15
N ALA A 30 -8.87 -30.93 9.19
CA ALA A 30 -8.61 -31.69 7.98
C ALA A 30 -9.70 -31.37 6.95
N THR A 31 -9.30 -31.10 5.71
CA THR A 31 -10.25 -30.78 4.64
C THR A 31 -11.05 -32.00 4.22
N ASP A 32 -12.23 -31.76 3.68
CA ASP A 32 -13.07 -32.80 3.07
C ASP A 32 -12.66 -33.13 1.63
N ILE A 33 -11.39 -32.88 1.24
CA ILE A 33 -10.91 -33.26 -0.09
C ILE A 33 -11.02 -34.78 -0.29
N GLU A 34 -11.13 -35.17 -1.55
CA GLU A 34 -11.12 -36.59 -1.91
C GLU A 34 -9.76 -37.22 -1.62
N ASP A 35 -9.79 -38.50 -1.31
CA ASP A 35 -8.58 -39.28 -1.09
C ASP A 35 -7.81 -39.41 -2.41
N THR A 36 -6.55 -38.97 -2.42
CA THR A 36 -5.69 -38.98 -3.61
C THR A 36 -4.69 -40.14 -3.52
N ASN A 37 -4.65 -40.97 -4.55
CA ASN A 37 -3.52 -41.88 -4.78
C ASN A 37 -2.47 -41.15 -5.63
N PHE A 38 -1.20 -41.46 -5.40
CA PHE A 38 -0.10 -40.86 -6.14
C PHE A 38 1.02 -41.87 -6.28
N ALA A 39 1.50 -42.10 -7.49
CA ALA A 39 2.56 -43.06 -7.76
C ALA A 39 3.94 -42.47 -7.47
N ASN A 40 4.84 -43.31 -6.98
CA ASN A 40 6.25 -43.01 -6.92
C ASN A 40 7.02 -44.19 -7.49
N VAL A 41 7.54 -44.04 -8.70
CA VAL A 41 8.36 -45.06 -9.35
C VAL A 41 9.79 -44.92 -8.82
N VAL A 42 10.31 -45.95 -8.16
CA VAL A 42 11.65 -45.93 -7.57
C VAL A 42 12.60 -46.83 -8.37
N LEU A 43 13.57 -46.21 -9.03
CA LEU A 43 14.63 -46.89 -9.77
C LEU A 43 15.93 -46.90 -8.96
N PHE A 44 16.66 -48.00 -9.05
CA PHE A 44 17.90 -48.22 -8.30
C PHE A 44 19.08 -48.37 -9.27
N ALA A 45 20.15 -47.63 -9.02
CA ALA A 45 21.33 -47.69 -9.86
C ALA A 45 22.64 -47.66 -9.07
N HIS A 46 23.66 -48.25 -9.66
CA HIS A 46 25.06 -48.18 -9.22
C HIS A 46 25.95 -47.86 -10.42
N PHE A 47 27.21 -47.49 -10.19
CA PHE A 47 28.13 -47.09 -11.24
C PHE A 47 29.05 -48.25 -11.64
N THR A 48 29.38 -48.33 -12.93
CA THR A 48 30.44 -49.20 -13.45
C THR A 48 31.79 -48.91 -12.77
N GLY A 49 32.66 -49.93 -12.64
CA GLY A 49 34.03 -49.80 -12.12
C GLY A 49 34.40 -50.86 -11.09
N ASP A 50 35.54 -50.67 -10.41
CA ASP A 50 36.14 -51.68 -9.51
C ASP A 50 35.26 -52.11 -8.33
N THR A 51 34.22 -51.33 -8.00
CA THR A 51 33.28 -51.58 -6.89
C THR A 51 31.88 -52.01 -7.36
N ALA A 52 31.66 -52.19 -8.68
CA ALA A 52 30.33 -52.44 -9.24
C ALA A 52 29.65 -53.69 -8.64
N ASP A 53 30.36 -54.81 -8.52
CA ASP A 53 29.81 -56.04 -7.92
C ASP A 53 29.44 -55.87 -6.44
N GLU A 54 30.24 -55.10 -5.69
CA GLU A 54 29.95 -54.79 -4.27
C GLU A 54 28.75 -53.85 -4.13
N ASP A 55 28.69 -52.81 -4.97
CA ASP A 55 27.60 -51.83 -5.01
C ASP A 55 26.27 -52.47 -5.47
N LYS A 56 26.33 -53.45 -6.38
CA LYS A 56 25.17 -54.29 -6.73
C LYS A 56 24.73 -55.15 -5.56
N LYS A 57 25.66 -55.89 -4.94
CA LYS A 57 25.39 -56.76 -3.80
C LYS A 57 24.80 -55.98 -2.61
N TYR A 58 25.20 -54.73 -2.44
CA TYR A 58 24.64 -53.85 -1.42
C TYR A 58 23.11 -53.72 -1.53
N PHE A 59 22.56 -53.50 -2.73
CA PHE A 59 21.10 -53.38 -2.90
C PHE A 59 20.39 -54.71 -2.67
N GLU A 60 21.02 -55.83 -3.01
CA GLU A 60 20.48 -57.17 -2.72
C GLU A 60 20.41 -57.42 -1.21
N ASP A 61 21.49 -57.13 -0.49
CA ASP A 61 21.63 -57.40 0.95
C ASP A 61 20.79 -56.42 1.81
N ASN A 62 20.57 -55.18 1.35
CA ASN A 62 19.85 -54.13 2.09
C ASN A 62 18.40 -53.93 1.64
N ARG A 63 17.85 -54.80 0.76
CA ARG A 63 16.48 -54.69 0.25
C ARG A 63 15.46 -54.35 1.33
N ASN A 64 15.42 -55.16 2.40
CA ASN A 64 14.36 -55.04 3.40
C ASN A 64 14.43 -53.72 4.17
N GLU A 65 15.64 -53.21 4.44
CA GLU A 65 15.81 -51.91 5.08
C GLU A 65 15.38 -50.78 4.14
N ILE A 66 15.78 -50.83 2.85
CA ILE A 66 15.35 -49.85 1.84
C ILE A 66 13.82 -49.82 1.73
N ILE A 67 13.18 -50.98 1.54
CA ILE A 67 11.72 -51.06 1.41
C ILE A 67 11.03 -50.62 2.70
N LYS A 68 11.59 -50.92 3.89
CA LYS A 68 11.07 -50.44 5.17
C LYS A 68 11.02 -48.90 5.23
N LEU A 69 11.98 -48.19 4.62
CA LEU A 69 11.95 -46.73 4.61
C LEU A 69 10.78 -46.14 3.80
N TYR A 70 10.35 -46.82 2.74
CA TYR A 70 9.22 -46.42 1.90
C TYR A 70 7.88 -46.93 2.45
N ASP A 71 7.75 -48.25 2.62
CA ASP A 71 6.49 -48.97 2.92
C ASP A 71 6.55 -49.78 4.23
N GLY A 72 7.45 -49.43 5.14
CA GLY A 72 7.52 -50.05 6.46
C GLY A 72 6.25 -49.81 7.28
N SER A 73 6.00 -50.68 8.27
CA SER A 73 4.82 -50.61 9.14
C SER A 73 4.87 -49.54 10.22
N HIS A 74 6.01 -48.86 10.40
CA HIS A 74 6.15 -47.79 11.36
C HIS A 74 5.64 -46.45 10.79
N GLY A 75 5.09 -45.58 11.62
CA GLY A 75 4.46 -44.30 11.27
C GLY A 75 5.41 -43.32 10.57
N ARG A 76 6.71 -43.53 10.71
CA ARG A 76 7.75 -42.73 10.03
C ARG A 76 8.25 -43.30 8.71
N SER A 77 7.66 -44.35 8.13
CA SER A 77 7.96 -44.69 6.72
C SER A 77 7.40 -43.58 5.82
N ALA A 78 7.95 -43.41 4.61
CA ALA A 78 7.53 -42.31 3.73
C ALA A 78 6.02 -42.35 3.44
N THR A 79 5.49 -43.55 3.15
CA THR A 79 4.07 -43.77 2.91
C THR A 79 3.22 -43.42 4.14
N ASN A 80 3.58 -43.93 5.33
CA ASN A 80 2.78 -43.67 6.54
C ASN A 80 2.88 -42.22 7.01
N TYR A 81 4.03 -41.59 6.83
CA TYR A 81 4.23 -40.19 7.18
C TYR A 81 3.34 -39.28 6.33
N LEU A 82 3.40 -39.41 5.00
CA LEU A 82 2.56 -38.64 4.08
C LEU A 82 1.07 -38.88 4.32
N ASN A 83 0.68 -40.13 4.62
CA ASN A 83 -0.68 -40.44 5.02
C ASN A 83 -1.08 -39.76 6.35
N THR A 84 -0.19 -39.76 7.34
CA THR A 84 -0.44 -39.16 8.66
C THR A 84 -0.59 -37.64 8.58
N ILE A 85 0.34 -36.94 7.92
CA ILE A 85 0.33 -35.47 7.84
C ILE A 85 -0.82 -34.93 6.98
N SER A 86 -1.38 -35.77 6.10
CA SER A 86 -2.56 -35.50 5.28
C SER A 86 -3.88 -35.97 5.91
N TYR A 87 -3.86 -36.47 7.15
CA TYR A 87 -5.04 -37.02 7.83
C TYR A 87 -5.74 -38.16 7.08
N GLY A 88 -4.94 -38.98 6.39
CA GLY A 88 -5.41 -40.12 5.61
C GLY A 88 -5.84 -39.77 4.19
N LYS A 89 -5.65 -38.52 3.74
CA LYS A 89 -6.09 -38.05 2.41
C LYS A 89 -5.11 -38.36 1.29
N PHE A 90 -3.83 -38.52 1.60
CA PHE A 90 -2.81 -38.82 0.60
C PHE A 90 -2.29 -40.24 0.75
N HIS A 91 -2.29 -40.99 -0.35
CA HIS A 91 -1.93 -42.39 -0.41
C HIS A 91 -0.80 -42.60 -1.42
N LEU A 92 0.44 -42.54 -0.94
CA LEU A 92 1.61 -42.82 -1.77
C LEU A 92 1.64 -44.30 -2.19
N LYS A 93 1.84 -44.56 -3.49
CA LYS A 93 1.98 -45.89 -4.08
C LYS A 93 3.39 -46.04 -4.64
N ASN A 94 4.30 -46.58 -3.83
CA ASN A 94 5.65 -46.87 -4.28
C ASN A 94 5.66 -48.08 -5.23
N ILE A 95 6.38 -47.95 -6.33
CA ILE A 95 6.54 -48.99 -7.34
C ILE A 95 8.03 -49.22 -7.51
N PHE A 96 8.47 -50.46 -7.35
CA PHE A 96 9.87 -50.85 -7.41
C PHE A 96 10.08 -51.83 -8.58
N PRO A 97 10.29 -51.36 -9.83
CA PRO A 97 10.38 -52.23 -11.00
C PRO A 97 11.50 -53.29 -10.90
N GLN A 98 12.53 -52.97 -10.11
CA GLN A 98 13.73 -53.78 -9.96
C GLN A 98 13.70 -54.71 -8.74
N ASP A 99 12.58 -54.76 -8.01
CA ASP A 99 12.38 -55.62 -6.85
C ASP A 99 11.50 -56.83 -7.20
N ASP A 100 12.03 -58.04 -7.01
CA ASP A 100 11.32 -59.30 -7.27
C ASP A 100 10.69 -59.92 -6.00
N GLY A 101 10.75 -59.22 -4.86
CA GLY A 101 10.30 -59.71 -3.56
C GLY A 101 11.40 -60.40 -2.75
N LYS A 102 12.55 -60.72 -3.35
CA LYS A 102 13.71 -61.34 -2.69
C LYS A 102 14.92 -60.42 -2.69
N LYS A 103 15.16 -59.70 -3.78
CA LYS A 103 16.29 -58.77 -3.93
C LYS A 103 15.95 -57.59 -4.83
N ILE A 104 16.64 -56.47 -4.64
CA ILE A 104 16.63 -55.34 -5.57
C ILE A 104 17.78 -55.53 -6.57
N THR A 105 17.47 -55.65 -7.85
CA THR A 105 18.48 -55.74 -8.93
C THR A 105 18.72 -54.35 -9.52
N SER A 106 19.64 -53.60 -8.92
CA SER A 106 20.02 -52.27 -9.41
C SER A 106 20.67 -52.34 -10.80
N TYR A 107 20.52 -51.25 -11.58
CA TYR A 107 21.11 -51.12 -12.91
C TYR A 107 22.53 -50.54 -12.82
N GLU A 108 23.45 -51.08 -13.62
CA GLU A 108 24.84 -50.64 -13.68
C GLU A 108 25.02 -49.54 -14.73
N LEU A 109 25.28 -48.31 -14.29
CA LEU A 109 25.41 -47.12 -15.13
C LEU A 109 26.77 -47.06 -15.82
N ASN A 110 26.77 -46.80 -17.13
CA ASN A 110 28.00 -46.56 -17.90
C ASN A 110 28.63 -45.18 -17.67
N ILE A 111 27.96 -44.35 -16.87
CA ILE A 111 28.42 -43.00 -16.50
C ILE A 111 29.58 -43.10 -15.49
N ASP A 112 30.60 -42.26 -15.65
CA ASP A 112 31.71 -42.19 -14.69
C ASP A 112 31.19 -41.66 -13.33
N LYS A 113 31.33 -42.46 -12.27
CA LYS A 113 31.00 -42.11 -10.89
C LYS A 113 31.60 -40.76 -10.49
N LYS A 114 32.84 -40.47 -10.88
CA LYS A 114 33.52 -39.22 -10.53
C LYS A 114 32.82 -38.00 -11.13
N LEU A 115 32.19 -38.15 -12.29
CA LEU A 115 31.42 -37.08 -12.93
C LEU A 115 30.19 -36.72 -12.09
N ALA A 116 29.43 -37.73 -11.66
CA ALA A 116 28.23 -37.55 -10.81
C ALA A 116 28.55 -36.95 -9.43
N TYR A 117 29.76 -37.14 -8.90
CA TYR A 117 30.21 -36.50 -7.66
C TYR A 117 30.62 -35.03 -7.83
N THR A 118 30.88 -34.58 -9.06
CA THR A 118 31.46 -33.26 -9.32
C THR A 118 30.56 -32.30 -10.09
N MET A 119 29.52 -32.81 -10.76
CA MET A 119 28.51 -32.01 -11.46
C MET A 119 27.18 -32.76 -11.57
N ASN A 120 26.12 -32.05 -11.96
CA ASN A 120 24.81 -32.64 -12.21
C ASN A 120 24.80 -33.35 -13.59
N VAL A 121 24.51 -34.65 -13.59
CA VAL A 121 24.37 -35.50 -14.78
C VAL A 121 23.05 -36.29 -14.77
N ASP A 122 22.04 -35.77 -14.09
CA ASP A 122 20.81 -36.51 -13.78
C ASP A 122 20.06 -36.92 -15.05
N SER A 123 20.00 -36.03 -16.04
CA SER A 123 19.35 -36.34 -17.32
C SER A 123 20.03 -37.50 -18.06
N LEU A 124 21.35 -37.62 -17.98
CA LEU A 124 22.08 -38.74 -18.58
C LEU A 124 21.75 -40.05 -17.85
N ILE A 125 21.68 -40.01 -16.52
CA ILE A 125 21.34 -41.17 -15.69
C ILE A 125 19.91 -41.62 -15.98
N ILE A 126 18.95 -40.70 -15.98
CA ILE A 126 17.54 -41.02 -16.23
C ILE A 126 17.35 -41.56 -17.65
N ASP A 127 17.94 -40.91 -18.67
CA ASP A 127 17.90 -41.39 -20.06
C ASP A 127 18.47 -42.81 -20.20
N GLU A 128 19.52 -43.15 -19.46
CA GLU A 128 20.09 -44.48 -19.48
C GLU A 128 19.18 -45.48 -18.76
N LEU A 129 18.65 -45.13 -17.59
CA LEU A 129 17.77 -46.00 -16.82
C LEU A 129 16.49 -46.33 -17.58
N ILE A 130 15.79 -45.35 -18.14
CA ILE A 130 14.50 -45.59 -18.80
C ILE A 130 14.63 -46.40 -20.10
N LYS A 131 15.82 -46.41 -20.73
CA LYS A 131 16.11 -47.25 -21.90
C LYS A 131 16.35 -48.71 -21.54
N ASN A 132 16.81 -48.99 -20.32
CA ASN A 132 17.35 -50.30 -19.96
C ASN A 132 16.58 -51.00 -18.84
N VAL A 133 15.86 -50.26 -17.99
CA VAL A 133 14.96 -50.82 -16.99
C VAL A 133 13.64 -51.19 -17.68
N PRO A 134 13.12 -52.41 -17.49
CA PRO A 134 11.88 -52.86 -18.11
C PRO A 134 10.71 -51.92 -17.83
N GLU A 135 9.88 -51.69 -18.84
CA GLU A 135 8.63 -50.94 -18.69
C GLU A 135 7.66 -51.67 -17.75
N ILE A 136 6.83 -50.88 -17.06
CA ILE A 136 5.85 -51.33 -16.08
C ILE A 136 4.43 -50.97 -16.52
N SER A 137 4.11 -51.27 -17.77
CA SER A 137 2.83 -50.92 -18.41
C SER A 137 1.60 -51.59 -17.78
N ASP A 138 1.78 -52.56 -16.87
CA ASP A 138 0.73 -53.19 -16.07
C ASP A 138 0.45 -52.46 -14.75
N LYS A 139 1.23 -51.42 -14.41
CA LYS A 139 1.07 -50.59 -13.20
C LYS A 139 0.44 -49.24 -13.54
N ILE A 140 -0.28 -48.68 -12.57
CA ILE A 140 -0.77 -47.30 -12.63
C ILE A 140 0.35 -46.41 -12.09
N ILE A 141 0.87 -45.52 -12.94
CA ILE A 141 1.98 -44.61 -12.65
C ILE A 141 1.60 -43.13 -12.81
N ASP A 142 0.36 -42.88 -13.19
CA ASP A 142 -0.26 -41.58 -13.45
C ASP A 142 -1.67 -41.66 -12.85
N TYR A 143 -1.81 -41.27 -11.59
CA TYR A 143 -3.09 -41.33 -10.89
C TYR A 143 -3.93 -40.06 -11.09
N ASP A 144 -3.29 -38.91 -11.35
CA ASP A 144 -4.01 -37.64 -11.55
C ASP A 144 -4.49 -37.45 -13.00
N GLY A 145 -4.00 -38.27 -13.93
CA GLY A 145 -4.44 -38.35 -15.32
C GLY A 145 -3.87 -37.23 -16.19
N ASP A 146 -2.83 -36.53 -15.76
CA ASP A 146 -2.25 -35.39 -16.50
C ASP A 146 -1.36 -35.82 -17.68
N GLY A 147 -1.07 -37.12 -17.80
CA GLY A 147 -0.23 -37.71 -18.85
C GLY A 147 1.24 -37.87 -18.48
N TYR A 148 1.63 -37.49 -17.26
CA TYR A 148 2.96 -37.61 -16.71
C TYR A 148 3.03 -38.74 -15.68
N ILE A 149 4.22 -39.26 -15.44
CA ILE A 149 4.49 -40.09 -14.27
C ILE A 149 4.40 -39.18 -13.05
N ASP A 150 3.51 -39.52 -12.11
CA ASP A 150 3.25 -38.75 -10.90
C ASP A 150 4.56 -38.33 -10.19
N ASN A 151 5.47 -39.28 -9.96
CA ASN A 151 6.84 -39.01 -9.51
C ASN A 151 7.82 -40.13 -9.91
N LEU A 152 9.05 -39.75 -10.30
CA LEU A 152 10.17 -40.66 -10.49
C LEU A 152 11.24 -40.43 -9.42
N THR A 153 11.62 -41.45 -8.66
CA THR A 153 12.76 -41.40 -7.74
C THR A 153 13.89 -42.27 -8.27
N VAL A 154 15.12 -41.76 -8.29
CA VAL A 154 16.33 -42.53 -8.57
C VAL A 154 17.18 -42.62 -7.30
N VAL A 155 17.48 -43.84 -6.87
CA VAL A 155 18.35 -44.12 -5.72
C VAL A 155 19.70 -44.63 -6.21
N LEU A 156 20.75 -43.84 -5.94
CA LEU A 156 22.12 -44.12 -6.35
C LEU A 156 22.96 -44.67 -5.20
N LYS A 157 23.79 -45.69 -5.47
CA LYS A 157 24.78 -46.17 -4.49
C LYS A 157 25.92 -45.16 -4.32
N GLY A 158 26.17 -44.72 -3.09
CA GLY A 158 27.24 -43.79 -2.74
C GLY A 158 26.73 -42.51 -2.04
N GLY A 159 27.45 -41.40 -2.22
CA GLY A 159 27.06 -40.09 -1.71
C GLY A 159 27.69 -39.65 -0.38
N ASN A 160 28.88 -40.15 -0.04
CA ASN A 160 29.63 -39.66 1.13
C ASN A 160 29.90 -38.15 1.01
N GLU A 161 29.33 -37.35 1.92
CA GLU A 161 29.36 -35.89 1.93
C GLU A 161 30.78 -35.28 1.86
N GLN A 162 31.83 -36.01 2.27
CA GLN A 162 33.21 -35.52 2.19
C GLN A 162 33.77 -35.44 0.76
N GLU A 163 33.15 -36.16 -0.19
CA GLU A 163 33.62 -36.28 -1.58
C GLU A 163 32.69 -35.59 -2.58
N VAL A 164 31.44 -35.31 -2.17
CA VAL A 164 30.39 -34.72 -3.01
C VAL A 164 30.60 -33.22 -3.12
N LYS A 165 30.66 -32.69 -4.35
CA LYS A 165 30.66 -31.24 -4.59
C LYS A 165 29.25 -30.67 -4.59
N ASP A 166 29.14 -29.41 -4.17
CA ASP A 166 27.91 -28.61 -4.30
C ASP A 166 27.34 -28.71 -5.73
N GLN A 167 26.02 -28.80 -5.84
CA GLN A 167 25.28 -28.84 -7.12
C GLN A 167 25.58 -30.08 -7.99
N SER A 168 26.22 -31.11 -7.45
CA SER A 168 26.39 -32.40 -8.15
C SER A 168 25.17 -33.31 -7.99
N THR A 169 25.08 -34.36 -8.80
CA THR A 169 24.00 -35.37 -8.73
C THR A 169 23.82 -35.96 -7.34
N PHE A 170 24.88 -36.10 -6.55
CA PHE A 170 24.79 -36.73 -5.21
C PHE A 170 24.26 -35.81 -4.10
N VAL A 171 24.11 -34.51 -4.37
CA VAL A 171 23.31 -33.63 -3.50
C VAL A 171 21.86 -34.05 -3.68
N LEU A 172 21.20 -34.52 -2.63
CA LEU A 172 19.79 -34.91 -2.69
C LEU A 172 18.95 -33.71 -3.17
N HIS A 173 18.05 -33.94 -4.12
CA HIS A 173 17.18 -32.88 -4.64
C HIS A 173 15.98 -33.42 -5.42
N LYS A 174 14.97 -32.57 -5.57
CA LYS A 174 13.92 -32.65 -6.60
C LYS A 174 14.28 -31.74 -7.78
N SER A 175 14.00 -32.18 -9.00
CA SER A 175 14.13 -31.38 -10.22
C SER A 175 13.06 -31.76 -11.25
N ASP A 176 13.01 -31.03 -12.36
CA ASP A 176 12.09 -31.28 -13.47
C ASP A 176 12.86 -31.70 -14.72
N TYR A 177 12.31 -32.67 -15.44
CA TYR A 177 12.90 -33.27 -16.61
C TYR A 177 12.57 -32.44 -17.84
N GLY A 178 13.59 -31.76 -18.39
CA GLY A 178 13.39 -30.80 -19.48
C GLY A 178 13.13 -31.40 -20.87
N ALA A 179 13.17 -32.73 -21.04
CA ALA A 179 13.03 -33.40 -22.32
C ALA A 179 11.67 -34.12 -22.46
N GLU A 180 11.12 -34.13 -23.68
CA GLU A 180 9.90 -34.87 -24.00
C GLU A 180 10.18 -36.36 -24.21
N VAL A 181 10.46 -37.08 -23.12
CA VAL A 181 10.67 -38.53 -23.11
C VAL A 181 9.45 -39.25 -22.55
N TYR A 182 9.20 -40.46 -23.04
CA TYR A 182 8.14 -41.33 -22.57
C TYR A 182 8.73 -42.63 -22.02
N TRP A 183 8.21 -43.08 -20.90
CA TRP A 183 8.53 -44.38 -20.34
C TRP A 183 7.26 -45.04 -19.80
N SER A 184 7.01 -46.29 -20.19
CA SER A 184 5.74 -46.98 -19.89
C SER A 184 4.49 -46.19 -20.35
N GLY A 185 4.61 -45.45 -21.46
CA GLY A 185 3.52 -44.68 -22.08
C GLY A 185 3.19 -43.32 -21.45
N LYS A 186 3.96 -42.87 -20.45
CA LYS A 186 3.77 -41.57 -19.76
C LYS A 186 5.02 -40.70 -19.87
N LYS A 187 4.82 -39.38 -19.82
CA LYS A 187 5.94 -38.41 -19.82
C LYS A 187 6.62 -38.34 -18.46
N ILE A 188 7.90 -38.01 -18.41
CA ILE A 188 8.58 -37.72 -17.14
C ILE A 188 8.55 -36.20 -16.93
N SER A 189 8.03 -35.76 -15.78
CA SER A 189 8.06 -34.35 -15.36
C SER A 189 8.99 -34.21 -14.17
N SER A 190 8.51 -34.43 -12.95
CA SER A 190 9.33 -34.28 -11.75
C SER A 190 10.08 -35.56 -11.40
N TYR A 191 11.30 -35.40 -10.89
CA TYR A 191 12.07 -36.50 -10.35
C TYR A 191 12.84 -36.12 -9.08
N ASN A 192 13.11 -37.12 -8.25
CA ASN A 192 13.99 -37.03 -7.09
C ASN A 192 15.27 -37.83 -7.33
N ILE A 193 16.42 -37.26 -6.95
CA ILE A 193 17.68 -38.00 -6.83
C ILE A 193 17.99 -38.23 -5.35
N LEU A 194 18.16 -39.49 -4.99
CA LEU A 194 18.53 -39.94 -3.65
C LEU A 194 19.83 -40.74 -3.69
N ASN A 195 20.48 -40.87 -2.53
CA ASN A 195 21.69 -41.67 -2.39
C ASN A 195 21.62 -42.60 -1.17
N THR A 196 22.36 -43.72 -1.19
CA THR A 196 22.34 -44.70 -0.09
C THR A 196 22.99 -44.18 1.19
N TYR A 197 23.91 -43.22 1.10
CA TYR A 197 24.59 -42.66 2.27
C TYR A 197 23.62 -41.95 3.22
N SER A 198 22.76 -41.09 2.68
CA SER A 198 21.75 -40.35 3.45
C SER A 198 20.54 -41.20 3.84
N LEU A 199 20.33 -42.34 3.19
CA LEU A 199 19.27 -43.30 3.53
C LEU A 199 19.69 -44.29 4.61
N ILE A 200 20.87 -44.90 4.52
CA ILE A 200 21.25 -46.03 5.36
C ILE A 200 22.71 -45.95 5.84
N ASP A 201 23.68 -45.58 4.98
CA ASP A 201 25.11 -45.81 5.30
C ASP A 201 25.67 -44.88 6.38
N SER A 202 25.07 -43.70 6.56
CA SER A 202 25.49 -42.74 7.59
C SER A 202 24.90 -43.06 8.97
N ILE A 203 25.72 -42.99 10.02
CA ILE A 203 25.27 -43.13 11.42
C ILE A 203 24.28 -42.03 11.85
N VAL A 204 24.28 -40.89 11.15
CA VAL A 204 23.34 -39.77 11.33
C VAL A 204 22.31 -39.68 10.20
N SER A 205 22.13 -40.76 9.44
CA SER A 205 21.15 -40.84 8.35
C SER A 205 19.77 -40.32 8.75
N SER A 206 19.17 -39.55 7.84
CA SER A 206 17.80 -39.04 7.96
C SER A 206 16.75 -40.04 7.47
N GLN A 207 17.16 -41.17 6.87
CA GLN A 207 16.29 -42.31 6.54
C GLN A 207 15.06 -41.88 5.72
N SER A 208 13.86 -42.35 6.09
CA SER A 208 12.59 -41.92 5.48
C SER A 208 12.36 -40.41 5.49
N GLY A 209 13.03 -39.67 6.38
CA GLY A 209 12.92 -38.21 6.45
C GLY A 209 13.46 -37.50 5.21
N VAL A 210 14.52 -37.99 4.57
CA VAL A 210 14.98 -37.41 3.30
C VAL A 210 14.08 -37.80 2.14
N ILE A 211 13.56 -39.03 2.13
CA ILE A 211 12.57 -39.45 1.13
C ILE A 211 11.34 -38.53 1.19
N ALA A 212 10.80 -38.32 2.39
CA ALA A 212 9.64 -37.48 2.59
C ALA A 212 9.90 -36.00 2.25
N HIS A 213 11.09 -35.48 2.58
CA HIS A 213 11.50 -34.11 2.24
C HIS A 213 11.53 -33.89 0.72
N GLU A 214 12.27 -34.73 -0.01
CA GLU A 214 12.37 -34.61 -1.46
C GLU A 214 11.03 -34.84 -2.16
N PHE A 215 10.22 -35.75 -1.63
CA PHE A 215 8.89 -36.00 -2.16
C PHE A 215 7.93 -34.82 -1.95
N LEU A 216 8.03 -34.10 -0.82
CA LEU A 216 7.21 -32.90 -0.59
C LEU A 216 7.54 -31.78 -1.59
N HIS A 217 8.77 -31.69 -2.10
CA HIS A 217 9.08 -30.80 -3.22
C HIS A 217 8.33 -31.17 -4.50
N THR A 218 8.06 -32.46 -4.76
CA THR A 218 7.19 -32.89 -5.87
C THR A 218 5.77 -32.34 -5.71
N LEU A 219 5.29 -32.22 -4.46
CA LEU A 219 4.01 -31.57 -4.14
C LEU A 219 4.10 -30.03 -4.05
N GLY A 220 5.23 -29.44 -4.44
CA GLY A 220 5.44 -27.99 -4.51
C GLY A 220 5.93 -27.32 -3.22
N TYR A 221 6.20 -28.07 -2.15
CA TYR A 221 6.71 -27.48 -0.90
C TYR A 221 8.11 -26.89 -1.11
N PRO A 222 8.43 -25.72 -0.52
CA PRO A 222 9.72 -25.08 -0.73
C PRO A 222 10.75 -25.48 0.33
N ASP A 223 12.03 -25.23 0.03
CA ASP A 223 13.08 -25.20 1.06
C ASP A 223 12.86 -24.06 2.05
N LEU A 224 12.88 -24.37 3.35
CA LEU A 224 12.74 -23.40 4.43
C LEU A 224 14.05 -23.09 5.15
N TYR A 225 15.18 -23.63 4.68
CA TYR A 225 16.53 -23.30 5.12
C TYR A 225 17.22 -22.31 4.15
N ARG A 226 18.35 -21.74 4.57
CA ARG A 226 19.19 -20.88 3.72
C ARG A 226 20.20 -21.72 2.94
N SER A 227 20.44 -21.40 1.68
CA SER A 227 21.58 -21.99 0.93
C SER A 227 22.94 -21.48 1.38
N ARG A 228 23.01 -20.33 2.07
CA ARG A 228 24.26 -19.74 2.57
C ARG A 228 24.05 -19.06 3.92
N GLY A 229 25.06 -19.12 4.78
CA GLY A 229 25.05 -18.48 6.10
C GLY A 229 24.46 -19.36 7.21
N ASN A 230 24.52 -18.86 8.45
CA ASN A 230 24.10 -19.60 9.65
C ASN A 230 22.68 -19.28 10.12
N ASP A 231 21.92 -18.44 9.40
CA ASP A 231 20.53 -18.14 9.73
C ASP A 231 19.64 -19.37 9.51
N LYS A 232 18.70 -19.58 10.43
CA LYS A 232 17.82 -20.75 10.50
C LYS A 232 16.37 -20.27 10.62
N PRO A 233 15.71 -19.89 9.52
CA PRO A 233 14.37 -19.28 9.58
C PRO A 233 13.30 -20.16 10.21
N VAL A 234 13.33 -21.48 9.95
CA VAL A 234 12.34 -22.46 10.45
C VAL A 234 13.00 -23.64 11.18
N TYR A 235 14.07 -24.21 10.62
CA TYR A 235 14.82 -25.35 11.18
C TYR A 235 13.91 -26.54 11.51
N SER A 236 14.12 -27.21 12.65
CA SER A 236 13.44 -28.43 13.09
C SER A 236 11.92 -28.33 13.28
N TRP A 237 11.32 -27.15 13.17
CA TRP A 237 9.86 -26.99 13.28
C TRP A 237 9.11 -27.46 12.02
N ASP A 238 9.83 -27.69 10.92
CA ASP A 238 9.29 -28.19 9.67
C ASP A 238 10.31 -29.14 9.02
N ILE A 239 9.84 -30.21 8.37
CA ILE A 239 10.71 -31.15 7.66
C ILE A 239 11.44 -30.47 6.50
N MET A 240 10.83 -29.44 5.90
CA MET A 240 11.41 -28.61 4.85
C MET A 240 12.44 -27.60 5.39
N GLY A 241 12.50 -27.40 6.71
CA GLY A 241 13.52 -26.58 7.37
C GLY A 241 14.76 -27.38 7.81
N ALA A 242 14.59 -28.68 8.05
CA ALA A 242 15.66 -29.64 8.30
C ALA A 242 15.14 -31.09 8.16
N ALA A 243 15.57 -31.81 7.12
CA ALA A 243 15.25 -33.22 6.97
C ALA A 243 15.79 -34.04 8.15
N SER A 244 14.97 -34.96 8.68
CA SER A 244 15.32 -35.71 9.88
C SER A 244 14.58 -37.04 9.95
N ARG A 245 15.25 -38.07 10.48
CA ARG A 245 14.57 -39.33 10.85
C ARG A 245 13.51 -39.16 11.93
N TYR A 246 13.54 -38.06 12.71
CA TYR A 246 12.56 -37.74 13.77
C TYR A 246 11.41 -36.83 13.29
N MET A 247 11.12 -36.91 11.99
CA MET A 247 10.21 -36.10 11.19
C MET A 247 9.22 -35.21 11.97
N PRO A 248 9.42 -33.87 11.94
CA PRO A 248 8.39 -32.94 12.39
C PRO A 248 7.26 -32.87 11.34
N TYR A 249 6.06 -32.46 11.76
CA TYR A 249 5.03 -32.06 10.79
C TYR A 249 5.52 -30.89 9.93
N PRO A 250 5.13 -30.80 8.65
CA PRO A 250 5.17 -29.53 7.94
C PRO A 250 4.21 -28.55 8.61
N LEU A 251 4.60 -27.27 8.64
CA LEU A 251 3.81 -26.18 9.19
C LEU A 251 2.39 -26.22 8.62
N ALA A 252 1.39 -25.99 9.48
CA ALA A 252 -0.02 -26.13 9.12
C ALA A 252 -0.38 -25.27 7.89
N TYR A 253 0.17 -24.05 7.80
CA TYR A 253 -0.06 -23.19 6.65
C TYR A 253 0.42 -23.79 5.33
N LEU A 254 1.56 -24.49 5.30
CA LEU A 254 2.06 -25.12 4.08
C LEU A 254 1.19 -26.31 3.67
N ARG A 255 0.68 -27.07 4.65
CA ARG A 255 -0.31 -28.14 4.41
C ARG A 255 -1.63 -27.63 3.86
N MET A 256 -2.07 -26.45 4.30
CA MET A 256 -3.21 -25.74 3.70
C MET A 256 -2.86 -25.25 2.29
N TYR A 257 -1.73 -24.57 2.12
CA TYR A 257 -1.39 -23.83 0.91
C TYR A 257 -1.03 -24.71 -0.29
N PHE A 258 -0.15 -25.70 -0.11
CA PHE A 258 0.37 -26.53 -1.21
C PHE A 258 -0.47 -27.77 -1.49
N SER A 259 -0.99 -28.40 -0.43
CA SER A 259 -1.68 -29.69 -0.54
C SER A 259 -3.17 -29.65 -0.20
N ASN A 260 -3.68 -28.51 0.29
CA ASN A 260 -5.06 -28.34 0.73
C ASN A 260 -5.53 -29.42 1.73
N TRP A 261 -4.62 -29.92 2.58
CA TRP A 261 -4.91 -30.95 3.60
C TRP A 261 -5.51 -30.38 4.87
N LEU A 262 -5.41 -29.07 5.05
CA LEU A 262 -5.97 -28.32 6.16
C LEU A 262 -6.76 -27.13 5.64
N ASN A 263 -7.85 -26.79 6.33
CA ASN A 263 -8.45 -25.47 6.28
C ASN A 263 -8.05 -24.73 7.56
N ILE A 264 -7.69 -23.46 7.48
CA ILE A 264 -7.25 -22.68 8.66
C ILE A 264 -8.10 -21.42 8.78
N GLU A 265 -8.72 -21.23 9.95
CA GLU A 265 -9.51 -20.04 10.23
C GLU A 265 -8.63 -18.78 10.29
N THR A 266 -9.14 -17.68 9.75
CA THR A 266 -8.47 -16.37 9.79
C THR A 266 -9.08 -15.48 10.88
N ILE A 267 -8.21 -14.99 11.76
CA ILE A 267 -8.50 -14.09 12.86
C ILE A 267 -8.12 -12.66 12.47
N THR A 268 -9.11 -11.77 12.46
CA THR A 268 -8.96 -10.33 12.19
C THR A 268 -9.39 -9.46 13.36
N GLU A 269 -9.91 -10.05 14.43
CA GLU A 269 -10.35 -9.37 15.64
C GLU A 269 -9.74 -9.98 16.90
N THR A 270 -9.63 -9.17 17.96
CA THR A 270 -9.08 -9.61 19.25
C THR A 270 -10.00 -10.64 19.88
N GLN A 271 -9.48 -11.84 20.16
CA GLN A 271 -10.25 -12.93 20.77
C GLN A 271 -9.35 -13.95 21.48
N THR A 272 -9.98 -14.86 22.23
CA THR A 272 -9.30 -16.04 22.80
C THR A 272 -9.63 -17.24 21.94
N VAL A 273 -8.62 -18.01 21.57
CA VAL A 273 -8.76 -19.20 20.72
C VAL A 273 -8.28 -20.46 21.44
N THR A 274 -8.73 -21.61 20.95
CA THR A 274 -8.26 -22.94 21.38
C THR A 274 -7.62 -23.65 20.19
N LEU A 275 -6.41 -24.15 20.39
CA LEU A 275 -5.61 -24.92 19.43
C LEU A 275 -5.52 -26.38 19.89
N ASP A 276 -5.72 -27.33 18.98
CA ASP A 276 -5.61 -28.77 19.23
C ASP A 276 -4.28 -29.34 18.70
N GLU A 277 -3.87 -30.48 19.24
CA GLU A 277 -2.67 -31.18 18.78
C GLU A 277 -2.78 -31.60 17.30
N GLN A 278 -1.66 -31.59 16.58
CA GLN A 278 -1.61 -31.81 15.13
C GLN A 278 -2.23 -33.14 14.66
N SER A 279 -2.34 -34.15 15.52
CA SER A 279 -2.94 -35.44 15.17
C SER A 279 -4.47 -35.44 15.23
N ASN A 280 -5.09 -34.44 15.85
CA ASN A 280 -6.55 -34.37 15.98
C ASN A 280 -7.16 -33.80 14.70
N LYS A 281 -7.49 -34.64 13.72
CA LYS A 281 -8.07 -34.24 12.42
C LYS A 281 -9.33 -33.35 12.52
N ASP A 282 -10.10 -33.51 13.61
CA ASP A 282 -11.37 -32.83 13.85
C ASP A 282 -11.21 -31.60 14.77
N GLY A 283 -9.99 -31.27 15.20
CA GLY A 283 -9.69 -30.12 16.05
C GLY A 283 -9.05 -28.95 15.30
N ASN A 284 -8.87 -27.82 15.96
CA ASN A 284 -8.29 -26.59 15.40
C ASN A 284 -6.77 -26.56 15.55
N GLN A 285 -6.00 -27.06 14.59
CA GLN A 285 -4.54 -27.18 14.77
C GLN A 285 -3.79 -25.84 14.66
N ALA A 286 -4.38 -24.86 13.96
CA ALA A 286 -3.77 -23.57 13.68
C ALA A 286 -4.80 -22.45 13.49
N TYR A 287 -4.35 -21.20 13.59
CA TYR A 287 -5.10 -20.01 13.15
C TYR A 287 -4.18 -19.08 12.35
N ILE A 288 -4.69 -18.54 11.24
CA ILE A 288 -4.10 -17.41 10.54
C ILE A 288 -4.51 -16.13 11.27
N ILE A 289 -3.58 -15.20 11.43
CA ILE A 289 -3.77 -13.93 12.12
C ILE A 289 -3.34 -12.83 11.16
N LYS A 290 -4.28 -11.94 10.81
CA LYS A 290 -4.00 -10.80 9.93
C LYS A 290 -3.95 -9.50 10.71
N SER A 291 -2.85 -8.77 10.55
CA SER A 291 -2.76 -7.38 10.99
C SER A 291 -3.44 -6.48 9.96
N PRO A 292 -4.16 -5.42 10.36
CA PRO A 292 -4.70 -4.46 9.41
C PRO A 292 -3.63 -3.64 8.67
N LEU A 293 -2.35 -3.79 9.03
CA LEU A 293 -1.23 -3.04 8.48
C LEU A 293 -0.56 -3.71 7.25
N SER A 294 -0.91 -4.95 6.92
CA SER A 294 -0.36 -5.64 5.75
C SER A 294 -1.39 -6.58 5.13
N ASP A 295 -1.47 -6.55 3.80
CA ASP A 295 -2.25 -7.52 3.02
C ASP A 295 -1.42 -8.74 2.61
N ASP A 296 -0.11 -8.56 2.46
CA ASP A 296 0.80 -9.53 1.84
C ASP A 296 1.55 -10.39 2.88
N GLU A 297 1.54 -9.97 4.15
CA GLU A 297 2.19 -10.69 5.24
C GLU A 297 1.19 -11.02 6.35
N LEU A 298 1.18 -12.28 6.75
CA LEU A 298 0.31 -12.80 7.80
C LEU A 298 1.11 -13.58 8.85
N PHE A 299 0.48 -13.83 9.98
CA PHE A 299 1.05 -14.62 11.06
C PHE A 299 0.21 -15.87 11.25
N VAL A 300 0.83 -16.96 11.70
CA VAL A 300 0.13 -18.20 12.00
C VAL A 300 0.57 -18.67 13.36
N ILE A 301 -0.39 -19.14 14.15
CA ILE A 301 -0.12 -19.84 15.40
C ILE A 301 -0.58 -21.28 15.26
N GLU A 302 0.20 -22.22 15.79
CA GLU A 302 -0.17 -23.63 15.83
C GLU A 302 0.36 -24.29 17.09
N PHE A 303 -0.37 -25.29 17.61
CA PHE A 303 0.08 -26.07 18.76
C PHE A 303 0.93 -27.26 18.29
N ARG A 304 2.15 -27.35 18.79
CA ARG A 304 3.10 -28.45 18.54
C ARG A 304 3.41 -29.19 19.82
N LYS A 305 3.39 -30.52 19.74
CA LYS A 305 3.55 -31.40 20.91
C LYS A 305 4.72 -32.33 20.69
N LYS A 306 5.78 -32.10 21.47
CA LYS A 306 7.00 -32.89 21.39
C LYS A 306 6.73 -34.30 21.94
N ALA A 307 7.05 -35.30 21.14
CA ALA A 307 6.99 -36.69 21.57
C ALA A 307 8.01 -36.98 22.67
N GLU A 308 7.68 -37.93 23.55
CA GLU A 308 8.60 -38.38 24.60
C GLU A 308 9.86 -39.01 24.01
N ILE A 309 10.99 -38.89 24.71
CA ILE A 309 12.25 -39.46 24.25
C ILE A 309 12.24 -40.97 24.53
N ASN A 310 11.90 -41.75 23.50
CA ASN A 310 12.01 -43.21 23.52
C ASN A 310 12.85 -43.70 22.33
N TYR A 311 14.05 -44.23 22.55
CA TYR A 311 14.97 -44.62 21.46
C TYR A 311 14.46 -45.74 20.54
N THR A 312 13.40 -46.46 20.93
CA THR A 312 12.76 -47.49 20.09
C THR A 312 11.46 -47.00 19.43
N ASP A 313 11.05 -45.75 19.65
CA ASP A 313 9.84 -45.19 19.06
C ASP A 313 10.08 -44.86 17.58
N GLU A 314 9.42 -45.63 16.72
CA GLU A 314 9.46 -45.51 15.26
C GLU A 314 8.27 -44.76 14.66
N ASP A 315 7.31 -44.31 15.48
CA ASP A 315 6.01 -43.81 15.00
C ASP A 315 5.78 -42.33 15.30
N SER A 316 6.29 -41.81 16.42
CA SER A 316 5.97 -40.44 16.82
C SER A 316 6.66 -39.39 15.95
N LEU A 317 5.87 -38.42 15.51
CA LEU A 317 6.32 -37.19 14.85
C LEU A 317 6.72 -36.13 15.88
N ASP A 318 7.29 -35.02 15.41
CA ASP A 318 7.67 -33.85 16.24
C ASP A 318 8.69 -34.16 17.35
N ARG A 319 9.39 -35.28 17.28
CA ARG A 319 10.39 -35.63 18.30
C ARG A 319 11.61 -34.72 18.27
N GLY A 320 11.97 -34.22 17.08
CA GLY A 320 13.12 -33.33 16.87
C GLY A 320 12.91 -31.87 17.29
N ILE A 321 11.67 -31.46 17.63
CA ILE A 321 11.38 -30.05 17.98
C ILE A 321 11.91 -29.68 19.37
N GLY A 322 11.99 -28.39 19.67
CA GLY A 322 12.57 -27.91 20.92
C GLY A 322 11.73 -28.21 22.18
N GLY A 323 10.41 -28.19 22.08
CA GLY A 323 9.49 -28.46 23.20
C GLY A 323 8.02 -28.38 22.80
N SER A 324 7.12 -28.66 23.74
CA SER A 324 5.67 -28.60 23.53
C SER A 324 5.11 -27.21 23.84
N GLY A 325 4.37 -26.63 22.89
CA GLY A 325 3.76 -25.31 23.04
C GLY A 325 3.23 -24.74 21.73
N ILE A 326 2.71 -23.52 21.81
CA ILE A 326 2.31 -22.75 20.62
C ILE A 326 3.57 -22.17 19.98
N ILE A 327 3.74 -22.32 18.67
CA ILE A 327 4.71 -21.53 17.90
C ILE A 327 3.99 -20.44 17.11
N VAL A 328 4.70 -19.36 16.80
CA VAL A 328 4.21 -18.28 15.96
C VAL A 328 5.16 -18.13 14.79
N TYR A 329 4.64 -18.07 13.57
CA TYR A 329 5.45 -17.83 12.38
C TYR A 329 4.82 -16.82 11.44
N ARG A 330 5.67 -16.12 10.69
CA ARG A 330 5.28 -15.21 9.61
C ARG A 330 5.24 -15.96 8.29
N ILE A 331 4.26 -15.63 7.46
CA ILE A 331 4.23 -15.95 6.04
C ILE A 331 4.32 -14.63 5.28
N ASN A 332 5.29 -14.52 4.38
CA ASN A 332 5.38 -13.44 3.41
C ASN A 332 4.99 -13.97 2.02
N THR A 333 3.78 -13.62 1.57
CA THR A 333 3.26 -14.11 0.28
C THR A 333 3.86 -13.39 -0.92
N THR A 334 4.71 -12.37 -0.72
CA THR A 334 5.45 -11.74 -1.82
C THR A 334 6.69 -12.52 -2.24
N VAL A 335 7.10 -13.52 -1.45
CA VAL A 335 8.25 -14.37 -1.75
C VAL A 335 7.79 -15.54 -2.61
N GLU A 336 8.42 -15.72 -3.76
CA GLU A 336 8.05 -16.75 -4.72
C GLU A 336 8.14 -18.14 -4.09
N GLY A 337 7.07 -18.92 -4.25
CA GLY A 337 6.96 -20.27 -3.68
C GLY A 337 7.10 -20.34 -2.16
N LEU A 338 7.07 -19.22 -1.42
CA LEU A 338 7.35 -19.14 0.02
C LEU A 338 8.75 -19.65 0.42
N SER A 339 9.71 -19.69 -0.51
CA SER A 339 11.05 -20.20 -0.23
C SER A 339 11.83 -19.32 0.74
N ASN A 340 12.69 -19.94 1.56
CA ASN A 340 13.71 -19.21 2.32
C ASN A 340 15.09 -19.27 1.65
N ASN A 341 15.16 -19.88 0.46
CA ASN A 341 16.38 -19.96 -0.31
C ASN A 341 16.75 -18.59 -0.91
N PHE A 342 17.98 -18.45 -1.40
CA PHE A 342 18.48 -17.27 -2.13
C PHE A 342 18.33 -15.91 -1.40
N ASN A 343 18.44 -15.92 -0.06
CA ASN A 343 18.32 -14.75 0.82
C ASN A 343 16.91 -14.13 0.95
N GLU A 344 15.88 -14.69 0.31
CA GLU A 344 14.49 -14.31 0.58
C GLU A 344 13.94 -15.05 1.81
N THR A 345 12.85 -14.59 2.41
CA THR A 345 12.27 -15.23 3.60
C THR A 345 10.77 -15.27 3.53
N GLY A 346 10.26 -16.30 2.84
CA GLY A 346 8.83 -16.59 2.77
C GLY A 346 8.24 -17.05 4.09
N VAL A 347 9.01 -17.78 4.91
CA VAL A 347 8.54 -18.30 6.21
C VAL A 347 9.54 -18.05 7.33
N TYR A 348 9.09 -17.49 8.44
CA TYR A 348 9.97 -17.22 9.59
C TYR A 348 9.30 -17.60 10.91
N VAL A 349 9.90 -18.50 11.69
CA VAL A 349 9.43 -18.87 13.04
C VAL A 349 9.96 -17.86 14.06
N PHE A 350 9.05 -17.15 14.74
CA PHE A 350 9.42 -16.19 15.78
C PHE A 350 10.02 -16.89 17.00
N ARG A 351 11.09 -16.30 17.52
CA ARG A 351 11.98 -16.91 18.50
C ARG A 351 12.56 -15.85 19.44
N PRO A 352 12.90 -16.22 20.69
CA PRO A 352 13.48 -15.27 21.63
C PRO A 352 14.92 -14.90 21.24
N SER A 353 15.38 -13.70 21.60
CA SER A 353 16.76 -13.24 21.38
C SER A 353 17.79 -13.98 22.24
N ILE A 354 17.34 -14.62 23.33
CA ILE A 354 18.11 -15.50 24.22
C ILE A 354 17.35 -16.83 24.33
N PRO A 355 18.01 -17.99 24.14
CA PRO A 355 17.35 -19.28 24.25
C PRO A 355 16.88 -19.58 25.68
N GLY A 356 15.95 -20.52 25.81
CA GLY A 356 15.47 -20.98 27.11
C GLY A 356 16.56 -21.67 27.94
N SER A 357 16.29 -21.88 29.23
CA SER A 357 17.26 -22.42 30.21
C SER A 357 17.79 -23.83 29.90
N GLY A 358 17.25 -24.53 28.89
CA GLY A 358 17.73 -25.82 28.42
C GLY A 358 18.97 -25.76 27.52
N PHE A 359 19.45 -24.56 27.16
CA PHE A 359 20.61 -24.38 26.27
C PHE A 359 21.74 -23.64 26.96
N SER A 360 22.96 -24.16 26.84
CA SER A 360 24.17 -23.58 27.45
C SER A 360 24.84 -22.49 26.60
N GLN A 361 24.49 -22.40 25.31
CA GLN A 361 25.03 -21.43 24.36
C GLN A 361 23.90 -20.71 23.63
N ASN A 362 24.11 -19.43 23.32
CA ASN A 362 23.19 -18.61 22.52
C ASN A 362 23.50 -18.76 21.02
N THR A 363 23.17 -19.93 20.45
CA THR A 363 23.26 -20.17 19.00
C THR A 363 21.91 -19.93 18.32
N GLU A 364 21.90 -19.75 16.99
CA GLU A 364 20.65 -19.62 16.25
C GLU A 364 19.73 -20.83 16.42
N GLU A 365 20.30 -22.04 16.36
CA GLU A 365 19.55 -23.29 16.56
C GLU A 365 18.91 -23.32 17.95
N ALA A 366 19.65 -22.94 19.00
CA ALA A 366 19.12 -22.88 20.37
C ALA A 366 17.95 -21.89 20.48
N ARG A 367 18.04 -20.73 19.82
CA ARG A 367 16.96 -19.74 19.79
C ARG A 367 15.73 -20.25 19.06
N VAL A 368 15.90 -20.82 17.87
CA VAL A 368 14.80 -21.39 17.08
C VAL A 368 14.14 -22.54 17.85
N LEU A 369 14.91 -23.45 18.45
CA LEU A 369 14.36 -24.52 19.30
C LEU A 369 13.61 -23.96 20.52
N SER A 370 13.93 -22.76 20.98
CA SER A 370 13.23 -22.08 22.08
C SER A 370 11.99 -21.30 21.64
N ALA A 371 11.53 -21.42 20.40
CA ALA A 371 10.41 -20.64 19.83
C ALA A 371 9.06 -20.86 20.54
N TYR A 372 8.82 -22.06 21.10
CA TYR A 372 7.54 -22.45 21.68
C TYR A 372 7.13 -21.66 22.93
N LEU A 373 5.84 -21.40 23.04
CA LEU A 373 5.17 -20.71 24.14
C LEU A 373 4.31 -21.70 24.93
N SER A 374 4.51 -21.75 26.24
CA SER A 374 3.70 -22.54 27.17
C SER A 374 3.96 -22.08 28.61
N LYS A 375 3.08 -22.48 29.54
CA LYS A 375 3.38 -22.30 30.97
C LYS A 375 4.66 -23.02 31.40
N GLU A 376 4.89 -24.19 30.83
CA GLU A 376 6.06 -25.04 31.10
C GLU A 376 7.37 -24.43 30.60
N SER A 377 7.33 -23.70 29.48
CA SER A 377 8.52 -22.99 28.96
C SER A 377 8.81 -21.69 29.71
N GLY A 378 7.88 -21.20 30.53
CA GLY A 378 7.93 -19.87 31.14
C GLY A 378 7.69 -18.72 30.16
N ARG A 379 7.47 -19.00 28.87
CA ARG A 379 7.16 -18.02 27.83
C ARG A 379 5.69 -18.11 27.48
N THR A 380 4.87 -17.22 28.05
CA THR A 380 3.41 -17.22 27.84
C THR A 380 2.91 -16.08 26.96
N SER A 381 3.81 -15.31 26.34
CA SER A 381 3.46 -14.21 25.45
C SER A 381 4.56 -13.86 24.44
N ILE A 382 4.18 -13.29 23.31
CA ILE A 382 5.06 -12.69 22.28
C ILE A 382 4.30 -11.59 21.52
N GLY A 383 5.04 -10.62 20.96
CA GLY A 383 4.47 -9.49 20.24
C GLY A 383 4.37 -8.22 21.08
N SER A 384 4.04 -7.10 20.43
CA SER A 384 3.93 -5.79 21.08
C SER A 384 2.93 -4.89 20.36
N THR A 385 2.11 -4.16 21.11
CA THR A 385 1.26 -3.08 20.57
C THR A 385 1.99 -1.74 20.40
N ASP A 386 3.23 -1.63 20.88
CA ASP A 386 4.08 -0.45 20.71
C ASP A 386 4.83 -0.57 19.38
N PHE A 387 4.41 0.22 18.38
CA PHE A 387 4.96 0.19 17.02
C PHE A 387 6.44 0.57 16.91
N SER A 388 7.05 1.13 17.97
CA SER A 388 8.49 1.39 18.00
C SER A 388 9.34 0.15 18.26
N LYS A 389 8.71 -0.95 18.72
CA LYS A 389 9.39 -2.20 19.06
C LYS A 389 9.76 -3.00 17.83
N THR A 390 10.92 -3.63 17.89
CA THR A 390 11.50 -4.41 16.79
C THR A 390 11.45 -5.91 17.08
N LEU A 391 11.92 -6.71 16.14
CA LEU A 391 12.08 -8.16 16.33
C LEU A 391 12.96 -8.48 17.56
N GLU A 392 14.00 -7.68 17.81
CA GLU A 392 14.91 -7.86 18.95
C GLU A 392 14.21 -7.64 20.31
N ASP A 393 13.21 -6.76 20.33
CA ASP A 393 12.34 -6.51 21.49
C ASP A 393 11.27 -7.61 21.69
N GLY A 394 11.19 -8.59 20.77
CA GLY A 394 10.16 -9.64 20.78
C GLY A 394 8.84 -9.23 20.11
N ALA A 395 8.83 -8.15 19.31
CA ALA A 395 7.68 -7.80 18.49
C ALA A 395 7.49 -8.81 17.33
N LEU A 396 6.24 -9.02 16.94
CA LEU A 396 5.91 -9.79 15.73
C LEU A 396 6.02 -8.82 14.55
N THR A 397 7.12 -8.87 13.81
CA THR A 397 7.41 -7.91 12.73
C THR A 397 7.12 -8.48 11.34
N PHE A 398 6.79 -7.59 10.41
CA PHE A 398 6.83 -7.87 8.98
C PHE A 398 8.28 -8.07 8.49
N SER A 399 8.44 -8.48 7.24
CA SER A 399 9.74 -8.73 6.62
C SER A 399 10.61 -7.49 6.51
N ASP A 400 10.00 -6.31 6.44
CA ASP A 400 10.68 -5.00 6.45
C ASP A 400 11.12 -4.55 7.86
N GLY A 401 10.82 -5.34 8.89
CA GLY A 401 11.16 -5.06 10.29
C GLY A 401 10.15 -4.21 11.05
N THR A 402 9.09 -3.71 10.40
CA THR A 402 8.04 -2.94 11.08
C THR A 402 7.15 -3.83 11.94
N ASN A 403 6.71 -3.32 13.10
CA ASN A 403 5.89 -4.08 14.04
C ASN A 403 4.45 -4.24 13.51
N SER A 404 3.92 -5.47 13.53
CA SER A 404 2.55 -5.77 13.15
C SER A 404 1.50 -5.28 14.14
N GLY A 405 1.89 -4.95 15.38
CA GLY A 405 1.00 -4.60 16.49
C GLY A 405 0.28 -5.80 17.13
N ILE A 406 0.49 -7.01 16.62
CA ILE A 406 -0.14 -8.24 17.13
C ILE A 406 0.54 -8.66 18.44
N VAL A 407 -0.27 -9.15 19.38
CA VAL A 407 0.22 -9.79 20.62
C VAL A 407 -0.48 -11.13 20.83
N ILE A 408 0.30 -12.18 21.07
CA ILE A 408 -0.17 -13.46 21.58
C ILE A 408 0.15 -13.51 23.07
N SER A 409 -0.84 -13.80 23.90
CA SER A 409 -0.73 -13.72 25.37
C SER A 409 -1.60 -14.78 26.04
N ASP A 410 -1.51 -14.88 27.36
CA ASP A 410 -2.31 -15.81 28.18
C ASP A 410 -2.22 -17.27 27.70
N VAL A 411 -1.04 -17.67 27.18
CA VAL A 411 -0.82 -19.03 26.65
C VAL A 411 -0.90 -20.06 27.79
N SER A 412 -1.72 -21.09 27.59
CA SER A 412 -1.99 -22.12 28.59
C SER A 412 -0.85 -23.15 28.75
N SER A 413 -1.10 -24.17 29.57
CA SER A 413 -0.22 -25.35 29.70
C SER A 413 -0.26 -26.18 28.42
N SER A 414 0.88 -26.77 28.03
CA SER A 414 0.99 -27.71 26.90
C SER A 414 0.86 -29.18 27.30
N SER A 415 0.50 -29.47 28.56
CA SER A 415 0.33 -30.84 29.07
C SER A 415 -0.87 -31.59 28.46
N GLY A 416 -1.88 -30.84 27.99
CA GLY A 416 -3.10 -31.39 27.41
C GLY A 416 -2.97 -31.80 25.93
N LYS A 417 -4.12 -32.10 25.33
CA LYS A 417 -4.28 -32.26 23.86
C LYS A 417 -4.66 -30.96 23.16
N SER A 418 -4.91 -29.91 23.92
CA SER A 418 -5.24 -28.60 23.43
C SER A 418 -4.61 -27.51 24.30
N MET A 419 -4.48 -26.32 23.72
CA MET A 419 -3.96 -25.11 24.35
C MET A 419 -4.87 -23.92 24.04
N THR A 420 -4.93 -22.96 24.95
CA THR A 420 -5.63 -21.69 24.72
C THR A 420 -4.65 -20.52 24.73
N CYS A 421 -4.93 -19.49 23.94
CA CYS A 421 -4.23 -18.21 24.02
C CYS A 421 -5.15 -17.06 23.61
N LYS A 422 -4.80 -15.85 24.05
CA LYS A 422 -5.44 -14.61 23.62
C LYS A 422 -4.64 -13.95 22.50
N ILE A 423 -5.30 -13.68 21.39
CA ILE A 423 -4.79 -12.92 20.25
C ILE A 423 -5.31 -11.49 20.37
N THR A 424 -4.41 -10.51 20.36
CA THR A 424 -4.74 -9.09 20.29
C THR A 424 -4.37 -8.55 18.92
N ILE A 425 -5.35 -7.96 18.23
CA ILE A 425 -5.20 -7.27 16.94
C ILE A 425 -5.16 -5.76 17.20
N PRO A 426 -4.22 -5.01 16.61
CA PRO A 426 -4.13 -3.57 16.86
C PRO A 426 -5.32 -2.82 16.27
N LYS A 427 -5.78 -1.80 16.99
CA LYS A 427 -6.77 -0.84 16.48
C LYS A 427 -6.05 0.34 15.85
N ILE A 428 -6.12 0.47 14.54
CA ILE A 428 -5.52 1.58 13.78
C ILE A 428 -6.63 2.51 13.31
N SER A 429 -6.40 3.82 13.44
CA SER A 429 -7.29 4.83 12.88
C SER A 429 -7.33 4.76 11.35
N GLU A 430 -8.48 5.04 10.74
CA GLU A 430 -8.61 5.03 9.27
C GLU A 430 -7.64 5.99 8.57
N GLU A 431 -7.27 7.10 9.23
CA GLU A 431 -6.27 8.05 8.75
C GLU A 431 -4.87 7.45 8.57
N ASN A 432 -4.61 6.27 9.15
CA ASN A 432 -3.32 5.56 9.10
C ASN A 432 -3.43 4.19 8.42
N LEU A 433 -4.56 3.90 7.77
CA LEU A 433 -4.79 2.64 7.06
C LEU A 433 -5.08 2.89 5.59
N TRP A 434 -4.36 2.18 4.74
CA TRP A 434 -4.81 1.95 3.37
C TRP A 434 -5.77 0.76 3.36
N LYS A 435 -6.96 0.95 2.83
CA LYS A 435 -7.99 -0.08 2.71
C LYS A 435 -8.20 -0.42 1.25
N ASN A 436 -8.26 -1.71 0.93
CA ASN A 436 -8.72 -2.17 -0.37
C ASN A 436 -10.14 -1.68 -0.63
N THR A 437 -10.44 -1.37 -1.89
CA THR A 437 -11.76 -0.92 -2.34
C THR A 437 -12.56 -2.02 -3.03
N ASP A 438 -12.10 -3.28 -2.94
CA ASP A 438 -12.64 -4.43 -3.66
C ASP A 438 -12.65 -4.27 -5.18
N PHE A 439 -11.66 -3.54 -5.71
CA PHE A 439 -11.45 -3.40 -7.15
C PHE A 439 -11.19 -4.75 -7.82
N LYS A 440 -11.84 -4.97 -8.96
CA LYS A 440 -11.71 -6.19 -9.74
C LYS A 440 -10.73 -6.01 -10.88
N ASP A 441 -9.66 -6.80 -10.88
CA ASP A 441 -8.68 -6.81 -11.96
C ASP A 441 -9.14 -7.68 -13.13
N TYR A 442 -9.33 -7.07 -14.30
CA TYR A 442 -9.73 -7.73 -15.55
C TYR A 442 -8.55 -8.04 -16.48
N THR A 443 -7.33 -7.69 -16.09
CA THR A 443 -6.14 -7.80 -16.95
C THR A 443 -5.49 -9.18 -16.94
N GLY A 444 -6.02 -10.14 -16.18
CA GLY A 444 -5.52 -11.53 -16.16
C GLY A 444 -4.10 -11.66 -15.59
N THR A 445 -3.36 -12.67 -16.04
CA THR A 445 -1.98 -12.99 -15.60
C THR A 445 -0.91 -12.41 -16.53
N ASP A 446 -1.27 -11.44 -17.36
CA ASP A 446 -0.36 -10.85 -18.32
C ASP A 446 0.74 -10.04 -17.63
N THR A 447 1.94 -10.06 -18.19
CA THR A 447 3.13 -9.44 -17.58
C THR A 447 3.27 -7.94 -17.87
N ILE A 448 2.61 -7.43 -18.93
CA ILE A 448 2.65 -6.02 -19.31
C ILE A 448 1.29 -5.40 -19.01
N LYS A 449 1.24 -4.58 -17.95
CA LYS A 449 0.03 -3.91 -17.49
C LYS A 449 0.27 -2.42 -17.30
N GLU A 450 -0.64 -1.61 -17.83
CA GLU A 450 -0.61 -0.17 -17.69
C GLU A 450 -1.85 0.31 -16.91
N ILE A 451 -1.68 1.34 -16.07
CA ILE A 451 -2.73 1.84 -15.15
C ILE A 451 -2.89 3.36 -15.19
N GLY A 452 -4.11 3.84 -15.04
CA GLY A 452 -4.44 5.25 -14.90
C GLY A 452 -5.61 5.48 -13.95
N ILE A 453 -5.61 6.61 -13.25
CA ILE A 453 -6.64 6.99 -12.27
C ILE A 453 -6.91 8.50 -12.31
N LEU A 454 -8.18 8.88 -12.18
CA LEU A 454 -8.62 10.28 -12.17
C LEU A 454 -9.83 10.45 -11.25
N ASN A 455 -9.79 11.46 -10.37
CA ASN A 455 -11.00 11.99 -9.73
C ASN A 455 -11.68 12.97 -10.69
N TYR A 456 -12.94 12.68 -11.04
CA TYR A 456 -13.80 13.59 -11.78
C TYR A 456 -15.19 13.63 -11.12
N ASN A 457 -15.63 14.81 -10.69
CA ASN A 457 -16.91 15.02 -10.00
C ASN A 457 -17.13 14.10 -8.78
N ASN A 458 -16.08 13.85 -7.98
CA ASN A 458 -16.05 12.93 -6.83
C ASN A 458 -16.23 11.44 -7.18
N TYR A 459 -16.16 11.08 -8.46
CA TYR A 459 -16.04 9.69 -8.89
C TYR A 459 -14.60 9.38 -9.23
N ILE A 460 -14.15 8.18 -8.88
CA ILE A 460 -12.81 7.70 -9.25
C ILE A 460 -12.92 6.88 -10.52
N TYR A 461 -12.39 7.41 -11.62
CA TYR A 461 -12.25 6.71 -12.89
C TYR A 461 -10.90 6.00 -12.92
N THR A 462 -10.90 4.72 -13.26
CA THR A 462 -9.68 3.94 -13.50
C THR A 462 -9.69 3.39 -14.91
N VAL A 463 -8.51 3.38 -15.53
CA VAL A 463 -8.25 2.68 -16.79
C VAL A 463 -7.10 1.72 -16.59
N THR A 464 -7.30 0.46 -16.98
CA THR A 464 -6.26 -0.58 -16.89
C THR A 464 -6.12 -1.24 -18.24
N CYS A 465 -4.89 -1.51 -18.67
CA CYS A 465 -4.62 -2.11 -19.98
C CYS A 465 -3.86 -3.42 -19.84
N SER A 466 -4.29 -4.43 -20.61
CA SER A 466 -3.51 -5.62 -20.93
C SER A 466 -3.97 -6.20 -22.27
N ASN A 467 -3.08 -6.86 -23.02
CA ASN A 467 -3.37 -7.52 -24.29
C ASN A 467 -4.14 -6.62 -25.27
N ASN A 468 -3.72 -5.35 -25.39
CA ASN A 468 -4.36 -4.33 -26.24
C ASN A 468 -5.86 -4.11 -25.95
N LYS A 469 -6.28 -4.37 -24.72
CA LYS A 469 -7.62 -4.04 -24.22
C LYS A 469 -7.51 -3.07 -23.06
N ILE A 470 -8.28 -1.99 -23.12
CA ILE A 470 -8.38 -1.01 -22.05
C ILE A 470 -9.73 -1.19 -21.36
N TYR A 471 -9.68 -1.49 -20.06
CA TYR A 471 -10.83 -1.66 -19.19
C TYR A 471 -11.06 -0.37 -18.40
N THR A 472 -12.28 0.17 -18.43
CA THR A 472 -12.66 1.36 -17.65
C THR A 472 -13.63 0.98 -16.54
N GLN A 473 -13.30 1.36 -15.31
CA GLN A 473 -14.16 1.16 -14.13
C GLN A 473 -14.30 2.47 -13.35
N VAL A 474 -15.43 2.63 -12.66
CA VAL A 474 -15.75 3.87 -11.93
C VAL A 474 -16.24 3.56 -10.53
N TYR A 475 -15.65 4.22 -9.53
CA TYR A 475 -16.02 4.08 -8.13
C TYR A 475 -16.83 5.29 -7.64
N ASP A 476 -17.95 5.03 -6.97
CA ASP A 476 -18.87 6.05 -6.44
C ASP A 476 -18.74 6.28 -4.92
N GLU A 477 -17.56 6.01 -4.37
CA GLU A 477 -17.22 5.96 -2.93
C GLU A 477 -17.74 4.73 -2.16
N LYS A 478 -18.69 3.97 -2.73
CA LYS A 478 -19.25 2.77 -2.10
C LYS A 478 -19.01 1.52 -2.93
N ASN A 479 -19.30 1.57 -4.23
CA ASN A 479 -19.26 0.42 -5.11
C ASN A 479 -18.52 0.74 -6.42
N TRP A 480 -17.91 -0.30 -7.00
CA TRP A 480 -17.41 -0.25 -8.36
C TRP A 480 -18.55 -0.49 -9.35
N ASN A 481 -18.72 0.46 -10.25
CA ASN A 481 -19.52 0.27 -11.45
C ASN A 481 -18.61 -0.32 -12.53
N GLU A 482 -18.68 -1.64 -12.68
CA GLU A 482 -17.83 -2.45 -13.59
C GLU A 482 -18.17 -2.29 -15.08
N LYS A 483 -19.17 -1.44 -15.43
CA LYS A 483 -19.84 -1.43 -16.73
C LYS A 483 -19.53 -0.24 -17.64
N TYR A 484 -18.39 0.44 -17.48
CA TYR A 484 -18.14 1.61 -18.34
C TYR A 484 -17.70 1.21 -19.75
N ASN A 485 -16.58 0.52 -19.97
CA ASN A 485 -16.24 0.08 -21.33
C ASN A 485 -15.06 -0.89 -21.39
N ILE A 486 -15.02 -1.74 -22.44
CA ILE A 486 -13.81 -2.40 -22.92
C ILE A 486 -13.49 -1.81 -24.30
N LEU A 487 -12.39 -1.07 -24.39
CA LEU A 487 -11.87 -0.59 -25.68
C LEU A 487 -10.87 -1.61 -26.22
N ASN A 488 -11.14 -2.15 -27.42
CA ASN A 488 -10.20 -3.01 -28.13
C ASN A 488 -9.30 -2.14 -29.01
N VAL A 489 -7.99 -2.26 -28.84
CA VAL A 489 -7.02 -1.44 -29.55
C VAL A 489 -6.51 -2.18 -30.79
N GLU A 490 -6.87 -1.66 -31.96
CA GLU A 490 -6.52 -2.24 -33.27
C GLU A 490 -5.13 -1.79 -33.77
N GLU A 491 -4.13 -1.75 -32.87
CA GLU A 491 -2.75 -1.43 -33.23
C GLU A 491 -1.86 -2.67 -33.06
N SER A 492 -0.87 -2.82 -33.94
CA SER A 492 0.00 -4.00 -33.95
C SER A 492 0.97 -4.04 -32.78
N ASN A 493 1.43 -2.88 -32.32
CA ASN A 493 2.37 -2.76 -31.22
C ASN A 493 1.62 -2.62 -29.90
N PRO A 494 2.10 -3.29 -28.83
CA PRO A 494 1.45 -3.23 -27.53
C PRO A 494 1.46 -1.81 -26.97
N ILE A 495 0.46 -1.51 -26.15
CA ILE A 495 0.45 -0.27 -25.35
C ILE A 495 1.58 -0.33 -24.34
N VAL A 496 2.38 0.73 -24.28
CA VAL A 496 3.52 0.88 -23.35
C VAL A 496 3.35 2.05 -22.38
N GLN A 497 2.35 2.91 -22.60
CA GLN A 497 1.99 3.98 -21.67
C GLN A 497 0.51 4.37 -21.85
N LEU A 498 -0.21 4.61 -20.75
CA LEU A 498 -1.50 5.30 -20.78
C LEU A 498 -1.63 6.38 -19.70
N GLU A 499 -2.44 7.40 -19.98
CA GLU A 499 -2.79 8.49 -19.05
C GLU A 499 -4.28 8.87 -19.24
N ILE A 500 -4.97 9.18 -18.13
CA ILE A 500 -6.36 9.68 -18.13
C ILE A 500 -6.40 11.08 -17.52
N ILE A 501 -6.96 12.05 -18.26
CA ILE A 501 -6.81 13.47 -17.95
C ILE A 501 -8.13 14.21 -18.11
N GLN A 502 -8.40 15.12 -17.18
CA GLN A 502 -9.51 16.07 -17.28
C GLN A 502 -9.10 17.30 -18.10
N ASN A 503 -9.97 17.74 -19.01
CA ASN A 503 -9.89 19.05 -19.66
C ASN A 503 -11.28 19.69 -19.66
N GLY A 504 -11.45 20.75 -18.85
CA GLY A 504 -12.76 21.36 -18.63
C GLY A 504 -13.74 20.36 -18.02
N ASN A 505 -14.88 20.16 -18.68
CA ASN A 505 -15.93 19.22 -18.25
C ASN A 505 -15.79 17.84 -18.91
N ASP A 506 -14.72 17.59 -19.65
CA ASP A 506 -14.51 16.34 -20.39
C ASP A 506 -13.33 15.55 -19.82
N ILE A 507 -13.37 14.24 -20.02
CA ILE A 507 -12.27 13.32 -19.70
C ILE A 507 -11.72 12.75 -21.01
N TYR A 508 -10.39 12.70 -21.09
CA TYR A 508 -9.66 12.17 -22.22
C TYR A 508 -8.75 11.03 -21.78
N LEU A 509 -8.64 10.02 -22.64
CA LEU A 509 -7.73 8.90 -22.49
C LEU A 509 -6.64 9.01 -23.56
N PHE A 510 -5.39 8.98 -23.13
CA PHE A 510 -4.21 8.95 -23.98
C PHE A 510 -3.54 7.59 -23.82
N TYR A 511 -3.22 6.92 -24.92
CA TYR A 511 -2.45 5.68 -24.89
C TYR A 511 -1.53 5.57 -26.09
N SER A 512 -0.34 5.04 -25.88
CA SER A 512 0.69 4.91 -26.91
C SER A 512 1.35 3.56 -26.90
N GLY A 513 1.79 3.16 -28.09
CA GLY A 513 2.71 2.05 -28.33
C GLY A 513 3.82 2.53 -29.26
N TYR A 514 4.74 1.64 -29.61
CA TYR A 514 5.76 1.97 -30.61
C TYR A 514 5.07 2.37 -31.93
N GLY A 515 5.37 3.58 -32.41
CA GLY A 515 4.85 4.16 -33.65
C GLY A 515 3.53 4.93 -33.56
N TYR A 516 2.81 4.91 -32.43
CA TYR A 516 1.53 5.62 -32.31
C TYR A 516 1.22 6.17 -30.91
N LEU A 517 0.45 7.27 -30.88
CA LEU A 517 -0.25 7.80 -29.72
C LEU A 517 -1.69 8.10 -30.13
N LYS A 518 -2.66 7.53 -29.43
CA LYS A 518 -4.10 7.75 -29.63
C LYS A 518 -4.71 8.53 -28.48
N ILE A 519 -5.74 9.28 -28.82
CA ILE A 519 -6.46 10.17 -27.91
C ILE A 519 -7.94 9.92 -28.13
N GLU A 520 -8.61 9.58 -27.04
CA GLU A 520 -10.04 9.32 -27.00
C GLU A 520 -10.70 10.27 -26.01
N LYS A 521 -11.98 10.56 -26.23
CA LYS A 521 -12.82 11.34 -25.33
C LYS A 521 -13.93 10.47 -24.75
N MET A 522 -14.18 10.58 -23.45
CA MET A 522 -15.31 9.88 -22.82
C MET A 522 -16.63 10.53 -23.22
N ASN A 523 -17.52 9.75 -23.82
CA ASN A 523 -18.91 10.15 -24.03
C ASN A 523 -19.76 9.65 -22.86
N PHE A 524 -20.12 10.54 -21.94
CA PHE A 524 -20.88 10.17 -20.74
C PHE A 524 -22.30 9.66 -21.02
N LYS A 525 -22.87 9.88 -22.22
CA LYS A 525 -24.20 9.37 -22.58
C LYS A 525 -24.14 7.92 -23.03
N THR A 526 -23.18 7.59 -23.89
CA THR A 526 -22.98 6.22 -24.39
C THR A 526 -22.11 5.38 -23.47
N GLN A 527 -21.36 6.04 -22.57
CA GLN A 527 -20.32 5.46 -21.72
C GLN A 527 -19.16 4.86 -22.52
N GLN A 528 -18.93 5.36 -23.74
CA GLN A 528 -17.89 4.86 -24.65
C GLN A 528 -16.77 5.88 -24.84
N TRP A 529 -15.58 5.39 -25.19
CA TRP A 529 -14.47 6.21 -25.65
C TRP A 529 -14.66 6.51 -27.15
N GLU A 530 -14.52 7.77 -27.54
CA GLU A 530 -14.68 8.24 -28.92
C GLU A 530 -13.37 8.85 -29.45
N ASP A 531 -12.98 8.45 -30.68
CA ASP A 531 -11.73 8.88 -31.32
C ASP A 531 -11.64 10.41 -31.43
N VAL A 532 -10.49 10.97 -31.02
CA VAL A 532 -10.17 12.39 -31.18
C VAL A 532 -9.02 12.60 -32.16
N ALA A 533 -7.91 11.91 -31.94
CA ALA A 533 -6.68 12.13 -32.69
C ALA A 533 -5.73 10.92 -32.62
N LYS A 534 -4.96 10.72 -33.70
CA LYS A 534 -3.83 9.78 -33.77
C LYS A 534 -2.57 10.53 -34.20
N ILE A 535 -1.49 10.33 -33.46
CA ILE A 535 -0.16 10.86 -33.74
C ILE A 535 0.75 9.67 -34.05
N ASN A 536 1.50 9.74 -35.16
CA ASN A 536 2.47 8.73 -35.58
C ASN A 536 3.91 9.20 -35.29
N ASP A 537 4.92 8.34 -35.47
CA ASP A 537 6.34 8.64 -35.22
C ASP A 537 6.62 8.99 -33.75
N ILE A 538 6.32 8.02 -32.89
CA ILE A 538 6.55 8.11 -31.44
C ILE A 538 7.15 6.81 -30.94
N LEU A 539 8.17 6.88 -30.09
CA LEU A 539 8.82 5.70 -29.50
C LEU A 539 7.87 4.90 -28.57
N GLY A 540 6.84 5.57 -28.07
CA GLY A 540 5.83 5.04 -27.15
C GLY A 540 5.71 5.82 -25.85
N GLU A 541 6.66 6.71 -25.54
CA GLU A 541 6.59 7.56 -24.35
C GLU A 541 6.10 9.00 -24.66
N PHE A 542 5.30 9.54 -23.75
CA PHE A 542 4.79 10.91 -23.86
C PHE A 542 4.53 11.55 -22.49
N CYS A 543 4.38 12.87 -22.53
CA CYS A 543 3.81 13.66 -21.45
C CYS A 543 2.89 14.71 -22.04
N VAL A 544 1.82 15.03 -21.33
CA VAL A 544 0.80 15.96 -21.78
C VAL A 544 0.44 16.94 -20.67
N THR A 545 0.23 18.19 -21.06
CA THR A 545 -0.33 19.24 -20.20
C THR A 545 -1.46 19.94 -20.91
N ASN A 546 -2.39 20.51 -20.16
CA ASN A 546 -3.38 21.43 -20.68
C ASN A 546 -2.92 22.89 -20.51
N ASN A 547 -3.22 23.73 -21.48
CA ASN A 547 -3.14 25.18 -21.34
C ASN A 547 -4.26 25.83 -22.18
N SER A 548 -5.11 26.63 -21.53
CA SER A 548 -6.23 27.33 -22.18
C SER A 548 -7.14 26.42 -23.01
N GLY A 549 -7.40 25.20 -22.54
CA GLY A 549 -8.28 24.22 -23.20
C GLY A 549 -7.60 23.38 -24.30
N GLN A 550 -6.35 23.67 -24.64
CA GLN A 550 -5.57 22.92 -25.63
C GLN A 550 -4.61 21.96 -24.94
N PHE A 551 -4.31 20.84 -25.60
CA PHE A 551 -3.28 19.91 -25.14
C PHE A 551 -1.94 20.23 -25.79
N TYR A 552 -0.89 20.16 -24.99
CA TYR A 552 0.49 20.20 -25.44
C TYR A 552 1.14 18.88 -25.04
N ILE A 553 1.73 18.20 -26.02
CA ILE A 553 2.28 16.85 -25.88
C ILE A 553 3.75 16.88 -26.23
N SER A 554 4.58 16.50 -25.27
CA SER A 554 6.00 16.25 -25.47
C SER A 554 6.22 14.75 -25.63
N CYS A 555 6.96 14.35 -26.66
CA CYS A 555 7.21 12.94 -26.96
C CYS A 555 8.55 12.75 -27.68
N ILE A 556 9.04 11.51 -27.68
CA ILE A 556 10.24 11.09 -28.42
C ILE A 556 9.85 10.40 -29.72
N ARG A 557 10.52 10.73 -30.82
CA ARG A 557 10.34 10.09 -32.12
C ARG A 557 10.88 8.66 -32.13
N GLU A 558 10.51 7.87 -33.13
CA GLU A 558 10.97 6.48 -33.28
C GLU A 558 12.50 6.36 -33.41
N ASP A 559 13.19 7.44 -33.83
CA ASP A 559 14.64 7.51 -33.90
C ASP A 559 15.35 7.47 -32.54
N SER A 560 14.60 7.49 -31.42
CA SER A 560 15.08 7.51 -30.03
C SER A 560 16.05 8.66 -29.70
N SER A 561 16.17 9.66 -30.57
CA SER A 561 17.18 10.73 -30.50
C SER A 561 16.58 12.14 -30.60
N THR A 562 15.32 12.24 -31.02
CA THR A 562 14.64 13.52 -31.26
C THR A 562 13.42 13.66 -30.36
N ALA A 563 13.37 14.75 -29.58
CA ALA A 563 12.22 15.13 -28.78
C ALA A 563 11.46 16.29 -29.44
N ARG A 564 10.13 16.18 -29.48
CA ARG A 564 9.25 17.15 -30.17
C ARG A 564 8.05 17.56 -29.33
N LEU A 565 7.50 18.72 -29.68
CA LEU A 565 6.30 19.27 -29.07
C LEU A 565 5.16 19.32 -30.10
N ILE A 566 3.99 18.83 -29.72
CA ILE A 566 2.77 18.81 -30.52
C ILE A 566 1.68 19.56 -29.74
N ASN A 567 0.84 20.32 -30.44
CA ASN A 567 -0.36 20.93 -29.89
C ASN A 567 -1.61 20.30 -30.50
N ILE A 568 -2.64 20.12 -29.67
CA ILE A 568 -3.95 19.65 -30.09
C ILE A 568 -5.02 20.63 -29.63
N ASN A 569 -5.82 21.09 -30.58
CA ASN A 569 -6.94 21.98 -30.36
C ASN A 569 -8.20 21.39 -31.01
N GLY A 570 -9.07 20.77 -30.22
CA GLY A 570 -10.14 19.93 -30.75
C GLY A 570 -9.56 18.74 -31.51
N ASN A 571 -9.84 18.65 -32.81
CA ASN A 571 -9.32 17.59 -33.69
C ASN A 571 -8.12 18.05 -34.53
N GLU A 572 -7.68 19.30 -34.38
CA GLU A 572 -6.54 19.85 -35.11
C GLU A 572 -5.24 19.48 -34.40
N ILE A 573 -4.32 18.85 -35.14
CA ILE A 573 -2.99 18.45 -34.66
C ILE A 573 -1.95 19.36 -35.32
N THR A 574 -1.18 20.09 -34.52
CA THR A 574 -0.12 20.98 -35.00
C THR A 574 1.23 20.57 -34.42
N GLU A 575 2.20 20.23 -35.28
CA GLU A 575 3.59 20.03 -34.83
C GLU A 575 4.26 21.38 -34.57
N LEU A 576 4.67 21.63 -33.33
CA LEU A 576 5.28 22.90 -32.92
C LEU A 576 6.80 22.92 -33.08
N GLY A 577 7.43 21.78 -33.33
CA GLY A 577 8.84 21.61 -33.67
C GLY A 577 9.61 20.65 -32.75
N ASN A 578 10.85 20.35 -33.14
CA ASN A 578 11.80 19.55 -32.37
C ASN A 578 12.61 20.47 -31.43
N TYR A 579 12.62 20.18 -30.13
CA TYR A 579 13.35 20.98 -29.14
C TYR A 579 14.66 20.34 -28.68
N PHE A 580 14.89 19.07 -29.04
CA PHE A 580 16.13 18.36 -28.76
C PHE A 580 16.40 17.34 -29.87
N SER A 581 17.67 17.23 -30.31
CA SER A 581 18.10 16.20 -31.27
C SER A 581 19.57 15.84 -31.03
N LYS A 582 19.82 14.78 -30.25
CA LYS A 582 21.15 14.19 -29.97
C LYS A 582 20.98 12.70 -29.66
N LYS A 583 22.05 11.91 -29.85
CA LYS A 583 22.02 10.45 -29.68
C LYS A 583 21.43 10.03 -28.32
N TYR A 584 20.36 9.23 -28.39
CA TYR A 584 19.60 8.62 -27.29
C TYR A 584 19.09 9.60 -26.23
N CYS A 585 17.79 9.87 -26.26
CA CYS A 585 17.08 10.67 -25.28
C CYS A 585 15.77 9.99 -24.87
N GLY A 586 15.25 10.34 -23.68
CA GLY A 586 13.99 9.80 -23.21
C GLY A 586 13.33 10.62 -22.11
N GLN A 587 12.22 10.13 -21.56
CA GLN A 587 11.44 10.79 -20.50
C GLN A 587 11.10 12.23 -20.87
N ALA A 588 10.48 12.41 -22.03
CA ALA A 588 10.01 13.69 -22.51
C ALA A 588 8.90 14.21 -21.58
N LYS A 589 9.01 15.45 -21.09
CA LYS A 589 8.01 16.08 -20.21
C LYS A 589 7.56 17.43 -20.73
N VAL A 590 6.34 17.83 -20.40
CA VAL A 590 5.78 19.16 -20.72
C VAL A 590 5.00 19.73 -19.54
N ALA A 591 5.16 21.02 -19.30
CA ALA A 591 4.47 21.77 -18.25
C ALA A 591 4.22 23.20 -18.71
N GLN A 592 3.27 23.87 -18.07
CA GLN A 592 3.00 25.29 -18.30
C GLN A 592 3.44 26.15 -17.12
N LEU A 593 3.84 27.38 -17.39
CA LEU A 593 4.14 28.38 -16.37
C LEU A 593 3.76 29.76 -16.92
N ASN A 594 2.81 30.41 -16.23
CA ASN A 594 2.24 31.70 -16.64
C ASN A 594 1.77 31.69 -18.11
N GLY A 595 1.13 30.59 -18.55
CA GLY A 595 0.64 30.41 -19.91
C GLY A 595 1.73 30.10 -20.96
N ASN A 596 3.01 30.14 -20.60
CA ASN A 596 4.10 29.69 -21.46
C ASN A 596 4.31 28.19 -21.33
N ILE A 597 4.74 27.55 -22.41
CA ILE A 597 5.00 26.10 -22.45
C ILE A 597 6.49 25.83 -22.27
N TYR A 598 6.80 24.89 -21.39
CA TYR A 598 8.13 24.41 -21.11
C TYR A 598 8.18 22.90 -21.33
N VAL A 599 9.26 22.43 -21.91
CA VAL A 599 9.49 21.03 -22.20
C VAL A 599 10.83 20.59 -21.64
N SER A 600 10.94 19.33 -21.28
CA SER A 600 12.21 18.75 -20.88
C SER A 600 12.42 17.35 -21.48
N VAL A 601 13.67 16.91 -21.46
CA VAL A 601 14.07 15.58 -21.90
C VAL A 601 15.32 15.14 -21.14
N ARG A 602 15.41 13.85 -20.80
CA ARG A 602 16.64 13.25 -20.28
C ARG A 602 17.53 12.83 -21.45
N TRP A 603 18.73 13.41 -21.49
CA TRP A 603 19.77 12.97 -22.40
C TRP A 603 20.60 11.86 -21.76
N SER A 604 20.74 10.73 -22.46
CA SER A 604 21.48 9.56 -21.97
C SER A 604 22.94 9.86 -21.60
N ASN A 605 23.56 10.85 -22.26
CA ASN A 605 24.93 11.25 -21.95
C ASN A 605 25.01 11.93 -20.58
N GLY A 606 25.41 11.15 -19.59
CA GLY A 606 25.50 11.58 -18.19
C GLY A 606 24.14 11.84 -17.55
N ASN A 607 23.04 11.27 -18.08
CA ASN A 607 21.68 11.42 -17.53
C ASN A 607 21.25 12.89 -17.28
N LYS A 608 21.69 13.81 -18.14
CA LYS A 608 21.43 15.25 -18.00
C LYS A 608 20.00 15.57 -18.41
N ILE A 609 19.29 16.35 -17.59
CA ILE A 609 17.95 16.82 -17.92
C ILE A 609 18.06 18.18 -18.63
N LYS A 610 17.59 18.24 -19.86
CA LYS A 610 17.57 19.47 -20.67
C LYS A 610 16.17 20.07 -20.64
N VAL A 611 16.10 21.39 -20.45
CA VAL A 611 14.84 22.13 -20.29
C VAL A 611 14.80 23.24 -21.34
N TYR A 612 13.66 23.44 -21.97
CA TYR A 612 13.46 24.44 -23.01
C TYR A 612 12.13 25.18 -22.82
N LYS A 613 12.12 26.47 -23.10
CA LYS A 613 10.90 27.28 -23.26
C LYS A 613 10.49 27.29 -24.73
N TYR A 614 9.22 27.01 -25.02
CA TYR A 614 8.65 27.21 -26.35
C TYR A 614 8.33 28.69 -26.57
N ASN A 615 8.84 29.27 -27.66
CA ASN A 615 8.63 30.68 -28.00
C ASN A 615 7.56 30.85 -29.08
N SER A 616 7.78 30.27 -30.27
CA SER A 616 6.86 30.30 -31.42
C SER A 616 7.44 29.52 -32.59
N LYS A 617 6.62 28.90 -33.46
CA LYS A 617 7.02 28.37 -34.79
C LYS A 617 8.38 27.62 -34.79
N SER A 618 8.49 26.50 -34.07
CA SER A 618 9.72 25.72 -33.95
C SER A 618 10.92 26.38 -33.25
N ASN A 619 10.72 27.55 -32.62
CA ASN A 619 11.75 28.21 -31.83
C ASN A 619 11.64 27.82 -30.34
N PHE A 620 12.74 27.31 -29.79
CA PHE A 620 12.89 26.90 -28.39
C PHE A 620 14.15 27.52 -27.79
N SER A 621 14.05 28.04 -26.56
CA SER A 621 15.20 28.56 -25.81
C SER A 621 15.58 27.58 -24.69
N GLU A 622 16.82 27.10 -24.70
CA GLU A 622 17.34 26.26 -23.61
C GLU A 622 17.41 27.06 -22.32
N ILE A 623 17.00 26.44 -21.22
CA ILE A 623 17.12 26.98 -19.86
C ILE A 623 18.21 26.19 -19.16
N GLU A 624 19.28 26.89 -18.83
CA GLU A 624 20.41 26.31 -18.14
C GLU A 624 19.99 25.80 -16.75
N ASN A 625 20.46 24.60 -16.41
CA ASN A 625 20.22 23.94 -15.15
C ASN A 625 21.31 22.87 -14.92
N SER A 626 21.40 22.37 -13.69
CA SER A 626 22.39 21.37 -13.25
C SER A 626 21.79 19.98 -13.01
N MET A 627 20.55 19.73 -13.43
CA MET A 627 19.81 18.51 -13.07
C MET A 627 20.36 17.27 -13.78
N VAL A 628 20.62 16.23 -12.99
CA VAL A 628 21.11 14.92 -13.43
C VAL A 628 20.39 13.81 -12.68
N SER A 629 19.62 12.99 -13.38
CA SER A 629 19.02 11.78 -12.81
C SER A 629 18.62 10.78 -13.88
N GLY A 630 18.65 9.49 -13.52
CA GLY A 630 18.19 8.40 -14.36
C GLY A 630 16.67 8.38 -14.55
N ASN A 631 15.92 8.98 -13.62
CA ASN A 631 14.47 9.07 -13.67
C ASN A 631 14.00 10.38 -13.02
N TYR A 632 12.99 11.02 -13.60
CA TYR A 632 12.42 12.23 -13.05
C TYR A 632 10.97 12.43 -13.48
N ASP A 633 10.26 13.26 -12.73
CA ASP A 633 8.96 13.78 -13.11
C ASP A 633 8.96 15.31 -13.12
N MET A 634 8.06 15.90 -13.92
CA MET A 634 7.92 17.34 -14.09
C MET A 634 6.43 17.71 -14.09
N LYS A 635 6.01 18.59 -13.17
CA LYS A 635 4.62 19.04 -13.07
C LYS A 635 4.51 20.55 -12.84
N SER A 636 3.50 21.15 -13.47
CA SER A 636 3.08 22.52 -13.19
C SER A 636 2.13 22.55 -11.99
N ILE A 637 2.49 23.27 -10.93
CA ILE A 637 1.66 23.45 -9.74
C ILE A 637 1.82 24.88 -9.25
N ASP A 638 0.71 25.58 -8.96
CA ASP A 638 0.69 26.93 -8.35
C ASP A 638 1.64 27.94 -9.04
N ASN A 639 1.62 28.00 -10.38
CA ASN A 639 2.50 28.85 -11.21
C ASN A 639 4.00 28.64 -10.93
N LYS A 640 4.42 27.38 -10.73
CA LYS A 640 5.81 26.95 -10.75
C LYS A 640 5.92 25.60 -11.44
N ILE A 641 7.12 25.25 -11.87
CA ILE A 641 7.43 23.91 -12.38
C ILE A 641 8.27 23.19 -11.33
N TYR A 642 7.79 22.03 -10.90
CA TYR A 642 8.45 21.15 -9.97
C TYR A 642 9.08 20.00 -10.73
N PHE A 643 10.33 19.68 -10.42
CA PHE A 643 11.06 18.54 -10.94
C PHE A 643 11.46 17.65 -9.78
N ALA A 644 10.89 16.47 -9.69
CA ALA A 644 11.30 15.47 -8.72
C ALA A 644 12.26 14.53 -9.44
N LEU A 645 13.48 14.41 -8.93
CA LEU A 645 14.54 13.57 -9.45
C LEU A 645 14.72 12.39 -8.52
N GLY A 646 14.77 11.18 -9.07
CA GLY A 646 15.12 10.01 -8.28
C GLY A 646 16.59 10.03 -7.89
N LYS A 647 16.92 9.20 -6.91
CA LYS A 647 18.31 9.00 -6.48
C LYS A 647 19.19 8.59 -7.66
N ASN A 648 20.45 9.01 -7.59
CA ASN A 648 21.53 8.50 -8.41
C ASN A 648 22.71 8.06 -7.52
N THR A 649 23.83 7.66 -8.11
CA THR A 649 25.01 7.17 -7.37
C THR A 649 25.64 8.21 -6.45
N GLU A 650 25.45 9.50 -6.72
CA GLU A 650 26.13 10.61 -6.05
C GLU A 650 25.20 11.44 -5.16
N LYS A 651 23.88 11.40 -5.40
CA LYS A 651 22.87 12.20 -4.73
C LYS A 651 21.63 11.37 -4.42
N ASN A 652 21.05 11.61 -3.23
CA ASN A 652 19.70 11.18 -2.90
C ASN A 652 18.67 11.83 -3.83
N ALA A 653 17.43 11.35 -3.78
CA ALA A 653 16.32 11.99 -4.50
C ALA A 653 16.23 13.49 -4.16
N SER A 654 15.82 14.30 -5.12
CA SER A 654 15.78 15.76 -4.97
C SER A 654 14.58 16.40 -5.66
N MET A 655 14.21 17.59 -5.20
CA MET A 655 13.19 18.43 -5.80
C MET A 655 13.83 19.73 -6.29
N TYR A 656 13.64 20.05 -7.56
CA TYR A 656 13.96 21.36 -8.11
C TYR A 656 12.68 22.15 -8.38
N VAL A 657 12.66 23.42 -8.00
CA VAL A 657 11.54 24.32 -8.22
C VAL A 657 12.00 25.45 -9.12
N PHE A 658 11.29 25.64 -10.24
CA PHE A 658 11.51 26.69 -11.20
C PHE A 658 10.33 27.67 -11.21
N ASP A 659 10.61 28.94 -10.96
CA ASP A 659 9.59 30.01 -10.93
C ASP A 659 9.49 30.83 -12.22
N GLY A 660 10.34 30.51 -13.22
CA GLY A 660 10.41 31.20 -14.50
C GLY A 660 11.74 31.89 -14.73
N ASP A 661 12.42 32.26 -13.64
CA ASP A 661 13.69 32.98 -13.67
C ASP A 661 14.76 32.28 -12.82
N ASN A 662 14.37 31.66 -11.71
CA ASN A 662 15.28 31.09 -10.71
C ASN A 662 15.00 29.61 -10.45
N TRP A 663 16.07 28.89 -10.09
CA TRP A 663 16.03 27.51 -9.63
C TRP A 663 16.26 27.44 -8.12
N LYS A 664 15.53 26.56 -7.44
CA LYS A 664 15.81 26.16 -6.04
C LYS A 664 15.87 24.64 -5.94
N GLU A 665 16.96 24.10 -5.39
CA GLU A 665 17.14 22.67 -5.13
C GLU A 665 16.85 22.35 -3.67
N ASN A 666 16.22 21.21 -3.42
CA ASN A 666 16.14 20.56 -2.12
C ASN A 666 16.42 19.06 -2.27
N VAL A 667 17.17 18.48 -1.33
CA VAL A 667 17.52 17.06 -1.35
C VAL A 667 16.71 16.34 -0.28
N ALA A 668 16.00 15.28 -0.67
CA ALA A 668 15.25 14.42 0.24
C ALA A 668 16.19 13.52 1.04
N ASN A 669 15.83 13.24 2.29
CA ASN A 669 16.54 12.27 3.12
C ASN A 669 16.04 10.84 2.87
N THR A 670 16.18 10.36 1.64
CA THR A 670 15.67 9.04 1.23
C THR A 670 16.57 8.36 0.20
N LYS A 671 16.56 7.03 0.22
CA LYS A 671 17.34 6.16 -0.67
C LYS A 671 16.53 5.63 -1.86
N TYR A 672 15.25 5.99 -1.96
CA TYR A 672 14.34 5.53 -3.00
C TYR A 672 14.45 6.35 -4.30
N SER A 673 13.96 5.78 -5.41
CA SER A 673 14.04 6.31 -6.78
C SER A 673 12.64 6.34 -7.43
N PHE A 674 12.54 6.70 -8.71
CA PHE A 674 11.31 6.70 -9.51
C PHE A 674 10.20 7.63 -8.98
N PRO A 675 10.44 8.96 -9.03
CA PRO A 675 9.50 9.93 -8.49
C PRO A 675 8.26 10.11 -9.37
N GLU A 676 7.11 10.31 -8.74
CA GLU A 676 5.90 10.86 -9.37
C GLU A 676 5.35 12.01 -8.52
N ILE A 677 5.12 13.17 -9.16
CA ILE A 677 4.58 14.36 -8.50
C ILE A 677 3.08 14.42 -8.70
N PHE A 678 2.36 14.67 -7.61
CA PHE A 678 0.93 14.90 -7.63
C PHE A 678 0.52 15.92 -6.58
N LYS A 679 -0.66 16.48 -6.80
CA LYS A 679 -1.26 17.47 -5.93
C LYS A 679 -2.45 16.83 -5.24
N ILE A 680 -2.46 16.89 -3.92
CA ILE A 680 -3.65 16.56 -3.11
C ILE A 680 -4.13 17.85 -2.49
N ASN A 681 -5.32 18.29 -2.87
CA ASN A 681 -5.86 19.61 -2.52
C ASN A 681 -4.90 20.76 -2.89
N ASN A 682 -4.12 21.29 -1.94
CA ASN A 682 -3.15 22.37 -2.15
C ASN A 682 -1.71 22.00 -1.75
N GLU A 683 -1.48 20.75 -1.37
CA GLU A 683 -0.20 20.22 -0.94
C GLU A 683 0.42 19.41 -2.08
N ILE A 684 1.75 19.42 -2.14
CA ILE A 684 2.52 18.68 -3.13
C ILE A 684 3.04 17.42 -2.47
N TYR A 685 2.85 16.29 -3.13
CA TYR A 685 3.40 15.02 -2.70
C TYR A 685 4.25 14.42 -3.81
N VAL A 686 5.24 13.64 -3.38
CA VAL A 686 6.10 12.85 -4.26
C VAL A 686 6.04 11.40 -3.80
N ILE A 687 5.64 10.49 -4.68
CA ILE A 687 5.82 9.05 -4.45
C ILE A 687 7.22 8.69 -4.88
N LEU A 688 7.92 7.91 -4.06
CA LEU A 688 9.19 7.27 -4.37
C LEU A 688 9.07 5.77 -4.10
N LYS A 689 9.78 4.94 -4.86
CA LYS A 689 9.80 3.48 -4.70
C LYS A 689 11.21 2.90 -4.86
N ALA A 690 11.40 1.65 -4.48
CA ALA A 690 12.68 0.97 -4.63
C ALA A 690 12.99 0.76 -6.13
N GLU A 691 14.27 0.76 -6.50
CA GLU A 691 14.62 0.57 -7.92
C GLU A 691 14.31 -0.84 -8.44
N ASP A 692 14.40 -1.82 -7.57
CA ASP A 692 14.06 -3.21 -7.80
C ASP A 692 12.62 -3.52 -7.37
N ASP A 693 11.83 -2.49 -7.04
CA ASP A 693 10.46 -2.60 -6.53
C ASP A 693 10.33 -3.52 -5.29
N SER A 694 11.41 -3.77 -4.53
CA SER A 694 11.38 -4.65 -3.35
C SER A 694 10.83 -3.96 -2.10
N GLY A 695 11.05 -2.65 -1.97
CA GLY A 695 10.62 -1.84 -0.83
C GLY A 695 9.20 -1.30 -0.97
N LYS A 696 8.70 -0.70 0.12
CA LYS A 696 7.42 0.02 0.10
C LYS A 696 7.48 1.24 -0.83
N ALA A 697 6.42 1.47 -1.58
CA ALA A 697 6.16 2.78 -2.17
C ALA A 697 5.85 3.77 -1.05
N GLN A 698 6.56 4.89 -1.04
CA GLN A 698 6.50 5.89 0.01
C GLN A 698 6.13 7.24 -0.55
N MET A 699 5.19 7.91 0.12
CA MET A 699 4.71 9.22 -0.24
C MET A 699 5.30 10.26 0.73
N TYR A 700 6.00 11.23 0.16
CA TYR A 700 6.63 12.34 0.88
C TYR A 700 5.86 13.62 0.64
N LYS A 701 5.56 14.34 1.71
CA LYS A 701 4.96 15.67 1.60
C LYS A 701 6.05 16.71 1.35
N PHE A 702 5.87 17.55 0.34
CA PHE A 702 6.78 18.64 0.01
C PHE A 702 6.20 19.99 0.46
N ASN A 703 6.90 20.63 1.40
CA ASN A 703 6.54 21.95 1.88
C ASN A 703 7.03 23.02 0.91
N LYS A 704 6.11 23.58 0.13
CA LYS A 704 6.39 24.59 -0.91
C LYS A 704 6.88 25.95 -0.38
N GLU A 705 6.58 26.29 0.88
CA GLU A 705 6.98 27.57 1.48
C GLU A 705 8.46 27.55 1.86
N ASN A 706 8.89 26.45 2.50
CA ASN A 706 10.25 26.29 2.99
C ASN A 706 11.16 25.56 2.00
N ASN A 707 10.60 25.00 0.91
CA ASN A 707 11.32 24.21 -0.09
C ASN A 707 12.02 23.01 0.55
N ILE A 708 11.29 22.21 1.34
CA ILE A 708 11.78 21.02 2.05
C ILE A 708 10.79 19.86 1.97
N PHE A 709 11.29 18.63 1.98
CA PHE A 709 10.46 17.47 2.31
C PHE A 709 10.18 17.44 3.81
N GLU A 710 8.92 17.18 4.18
CA GLU A 710 8.53 16.93 5.58
C GLU A 710 8.99 15.52 6.00
N ASP A 711 9.29 15.35 7.29
CA ASP A 711 9.78 14.07 7.84
C ASP A 711 8.68 13.00 7.94
N ASP A 712 7.41 13.40 7.85
CA ASP A 712 6.25 12.50 7.90
C ASP A 712 6.15 11.70 6.58
N ILE A 713 6.64 10.46 6.60
CA ILE A 713 6.57 9.52 5.49
C ILE A 713 5.27 8.72 5.57
N ILE A 714 4.57 8.66 4.44
CA ILE A 714 3.37 7.84 4.30
C ILE A 714 3.72 6.60 3.47
N ASP A 715 3.82 5.45 4.13
CA ASP A 715 3.86 4.16 3.44
C ASP A 715 2.54 3.95 2.68
N VAL A 716 2.63 3.53 1.42
CA VAL A 716 1.46 3.26 0.56
C VAL A 716 1.21 1.77 0.43
N ASP A 717 2.17 1.02 -0.10
CA ASP A 717 2.07 -0.42 -0.27
C ASP A 717 3.45 -1.05 -0.50
N THR A 718 3.58 -2.34 -0.23
CA THR A 718 4.76 -3.17 -0.53
C THR A 718 4.77 -3.63 -1.97
N ALA A 719 5.97 -3.79 -2.54
CA ALA A 719 6.18 -4.52 -3.80
C ALA A 719 5.37 -3.95 -4.99
N VAL A 720 5.65 -2.70 -5.38
CA VAL A 720 4.84 -1.94 -6.36
C VAL A 720 5.58 -1.75 -7.68
N GLN A 721 5.10 -2.34 -8.77
CA GLN A 721 5.64 -2.12 -10.12
C GLN A 721 5.23 -0.77 -10.69
N ASN A 722 3.95 -0.43 -10.60
CA ASN A 722 3.40 0.83 -11.09
C ASN A 722 2.36 1.34 -10.09
N ILE A 723 2.30 2.66 -9.92
CA ILE A 723 1.35 3.32 -9.04
C ILE A 723 0.89 4.62 -9.68
N LYS A 724 -0.39 4.94 -9.52
CA LYS A 724 -0.94 6.26 -9.79
C LYS A 724 -1.84 6.67 -8.64
N ILE A 725 -1.87 7.96 -8.32
CA ILE A 725 -2.66 8.50 -7.22
C ILE A 725 -3.64 9.57 -7.69
N THR A 726 -4.83 9.57 -7.09
CA THR A 726 -5.75 10.70 -7.12
C THR A 726 -6.34 10.95 -5.73
N SER A 727 -7.15 12.00 -5.56
CA SER A 727 -7.77 12.30 -4.27
C SER A 727 -9.12 12.97 -4.42
N THR A 728 -9.98 12.74 -3.43
CA THR A 728 -11.22 13.50 -3.14
C THR A 728 -10.94 14.45 -1.96
N SER A 729 -11.97 15.12 -1.44
CA SER A 729 -11.85 15.92 -0.22
C SER A 729 -11.39 15.10 0.99
N ASP A 730 -11.89 13.87 1.11
CA ASP A 730 -11.80 13.07 2.33
C ASP A 730 -10.89 11.84 2.20
N TYR A 731 -10.54 11.44 0.98
CA TYR A 731 -9.76 10.22 0.71
C TYR A 731 -8.72 10.43 -0.38
N ILE A 732 -7.56 9.82 -0.17
CA ILE A 732 -6.56 9.57 -1.21
C ILE A 732 -6.83 8.16 -1.76
N TYR A 733 -6.73 8.03 -3.08
CA TYR A 733 -6.87 6.77 -3.80
C TYR A 733 -5.58 6.45 -4.56
N SER A 734 -5.12 5.21 -4.46
CA SER A 734 -4.01 4.69 -5.26
C SER A 734 -4.50 3.51 -6.10
N ILE A 735 -4.14 3.48 -7.38
CA ILE A 735 -4.18 2.27 -8.20
C ILE A 735 -2.75 1.74 -8.30
N ILE A 736 -2.59 0.44 -8.09
CA ILE A 736 -1.29 -0.20 -7.91
C ILE A 736 -1.27 -1.47 -8.75
N ASN A 737 -0.22 -1.62 -9.57
CA ASN A 737 0.15 -2.92 -10.13
C ASN A 737 1.16 -3.58 -9.17
N LYS A 738 0.74 -4.66 -8.50
CA LYS A 738 1.54 -5.40 -7.52
C LYS A 738 2.63 -6.19 -8.23
N LYS A 739 3.84 -6.17 -7.66
CA LYS A 739 4.98 -6.97 -8.13
C LYS A 739 4.83 -8.44 -7.80
N SER A 740 4.21 -8.76 -6.66
CA SER A 740 4.11 -10.12 -6.11
C SER A 740 3.37 -11.10 -7.02
N ASP A 741 2.24 -10.68 -7.57
CA ASP A 741 1.32 -11.52 -8.36
C ASP A 741 0.87 -10.84 -9.67
N GLY A 742 1.41 -9.66 -9.97
CA GLY A 742 0.99 -8.84 -11.11
C GLY A 742 -0.42 -8.28 -10.98
N LYS A 743 -1.11 -8.42 -9.84
CA LYS A 743 -2.51 -8.02 -9.70
C LYS A 743 -2.65 -6.52 -9.56
N ILE A 744 -3.65 -5.95 -10.22
CA ILE A 744 -4.03 -4.55 -10.05
C ILE A 744 -4.99 -4.41 -8.87
N VAL A 745 -4.67 -3.53 -7.93
CA VAL A 745 -5.52 -3.19 -6.78
C VAL A 745 -5.75 -1.69 -6.69
N VAL A 746 -6.91 -1.30 -6.15
CA VAL A 746 -7.19 0.09 -5.79
C VAL A 746 -7.40 0.19 -4.30
N LYS A 747 -6.59 1.02 -3.65
CA LYS A 747 -6.64 1.29 -2.22
C LYS A 747 -7.08 2.72 -1.95
N LYS A 748 -7.73 2.92 -0.81
CA LYS A 748 -8.08 4.26 -0.31
C LYS A 748 -7.58 4.45 1.13
N ARG A 749 -7.18 5.66 1.44
CA ARG A 749 -6.80 6.08 2.80
C ARG A 749 -7.55 7.34 3.16
N GLN A 750 -8.11 7.39 4.37
CA GLN A 750 -8.76 8.61 4.84
C GLN A 750 -7.71 9.71 4.96
N TYR A 751 -7.97 10.82 4.29
CA TYR A 751 -7.13 12.00 4.34
C TYR A 751 -7.76 13.01 5.27
N LYS A 752 -7.11 13.25 6.41
CA LYS A 752 -7.44 14.40 7.23
C LYS A 752 -6.90 15.62 6.51
N SER A 753 -7.78 16.45 5.93
CA SER A 753 -7.38 17.83 5.70
C SER A 753 -6.95 18.37 7.07
N LYS A 754 -5.70 18.86 7.22
CA LYS A 754 -5.40 19.73 8.35
C LYS A 754 -6.53 20.76 8.38
N GLU A 755 -7.32 20.81 9.45
CA GLU A 755 -7.96 22.08 9.78
C GLU A 755 -6.79 23.08 9.80
N ILE A 756 -6.80 24.04 8.88
CA ILE A 756 -5.75 25.04 8.80
C ILE A 756 -5.84 25.85 10.10
N VAL A 757 -5.03 25.46 11.08
CA VAL A 757 -4.70 26.27 12.24
C VAL A 757 -3.22 26.60 12.10
N ASN A 758 -2.95 27.82 11.66
CA ASN A 758 -1.67 28.50 11.89
C ASN A 758 -1.89 29.60 12.95
N PRO A 759 -0.85 29.89 13.76
CA PRO A 759 -0.95 30.24 15.17
C PRO A 759 -1.34 31.70 15.37
N ILE A 760 -1.74 32.07 16.59
CA ILE A 760 -1.44 33.44 17.05
C ILE A 760 -0.72 33.28 18.38
N PRO A 761 0.57 33.66 18.48
CA PRO A 761 1.37 33.28 19.64
C PRO A 761 0.78 33.92 20.89
N GLY A 762 0.57 33.08 21.90
CA GLY A 762 0.18 33.50 23.23
C GLY A 762 -1.32 33.37 23.52
N SER A 763 -1.73 32.12 23.72
CA SER A 763 -2.45 31.63 24.90
C SER A 763 -3.66 30.79 24.55
N ASP A 764 -3.44 29.51 24.83
CA ASP A 764 -4.37 28.43 24.94
C ASP A 764 -5.44 28.73 26.00
N GLN A 765 -6.69 28.70 25.57
CA GLN A 765 -7.84 28.10 26.22
C GLN A 765 -9.05 28.46 25.38
N THR A 766 -9.88 27.47 25.07
CA THR A 766 -11.22 27.67 24.54
C THR A 766 -11.92 28.75 25.37
N ARG A 767 -12.01 29.97 24.82
CA ARG A 767 -12.69 31.09 25.48
C ARG A 767 -14.17 30.76 25.49
N LYS A 768 -14.59 30.10 26.57
CA LYS A 768 -15.99 29.88 26.88
C LYS A 768 -16.66 31.25 26.82
N PHE A 769 -17.78 31.36 26.11
CA PHE A 769 -18.52 32.60 26.06
C PHE A 769 -18.95 32.96 27.49
N GLN A 770 -18.31 33.99 28.07
CA GLN A 770 -18.26 34.22 29.52
C GLN A 770 -18.63 35.65 29.93
N PHE A 771 -19.19 36.43 28.99
CA PHE A 771 -19.67 37.79 29.26
C PHE A 771 -20.94 37.73 30.11
N LYS A 772 -20.90 38.29 31.32
CA LYS A 772 -22.03 38.27 32.27
C LYS A 772 -23.14 39.27 31.91
N ASP A 773 -22.77 40.30 31.15
CA ASP A 773 -23.64 41.38 30.66
C ASP A 773 -24.24 41.10 29.28
N VAL A 774 -24.13 39.85 28.79
CA VAL A 774 -24.76 39.39 27.55
C VAL A 774 -25.42 38.04 27.79
N GLN A 775 -26.74 38.01 27.91
CA GLN A 775 -27.55 36.82 28.16
C GLN A 775 -27.93 36.13 26.84
N ILE A 776 -28.11 34.81 26.85
CA ILE A 776 -28.47 34.02 25.64
C ILE A 776 -29.80 34.46 25.01
N THR A 777 -30.68 35.06 25.81
CA THR A 777 -31.98 35.60 25.38
C THR A 777 -31.87 37.00 24.77
N ASP A 778 -30.72 37.67 24.82
CA ASP A 778 -30.56 39.02 24.27
C ASP A 778 -30.53 38.99 22.74
N TRP A 779 -31.18 39.96 22.10
CA TRP A 779 -31.28 40.06 20.64
C TRP A 779 -29.91 40.14 19.93
N HIS A 780 -28.89 40.64 20.63
CA HIS A 780 -27.54 40.79 20.11
C HIS A 780 -26.61 39.62 20.44
N TYR A 781 -27.06 38.62 21.21
CA TYR A 781 -26.23 37.50 21.65
C TYR A 781 -25.52 36.80 20.49
N SER A 782 -26.26 36.36 19.46
CA SER A 782 -25.70 35.60 18.34
C SER A 782 -24.70 36.40 17.52
N ALA A 783 -24.93 37.70 17.34
CA ALA A 783 -24.00 38.57 16.60
C ALA A 783 -22.70 38.80 17.40
N ILE A 784 -22.81 39.10 18.70
CA ILE A 784 -21.64 39.29 19.58
C ILE A 784 -20.86 37.98 19.69
N LYS A 785 -21.54 36.84 19.85
CA LYS A 785 -20.93 35.51 19.89
C LYS A 785 -20.22 35.17 18.57
N TYR A 786 -20.84 35.38 17.42
CA TYR A 786 -20.22 35.14 16.11
C TYR A 786 -18.93 35.94 15.93
N MET A 787 -18.97 37.22 16.27
CA MET A 787 -17.84 38.14 16.11
C MET A 787 -16.73 37.86 17.14
N PHE A 788 -17.09 37.44 18.36
CA PHE A 788 -16.16 37.06 19.41
C PHE A 788 -15.47 35.71 19.13
N ASP A 789 -16.23 34.69 18.74
CA ASP A 789 -15.70 33.34 18.43
C ASP A 789 -14.69 33.38 17.27
N ARG A 790 -14.89 34.30 16.32
CA ARG A 790 -13.97 34.56 15.19
C ARG A 790 -12.86 35.57 15.49
N LYS A 791 -12.76 36.04 16.74
CA LYS A 791 -11.76 36.99 17.22
C LYS A 791 -11.77 38.35 16.50
N TYR A 792 -12.90 38.75 15.91
CA TYR A 792 -13.04 40.03 15.22
C TYR A 792 -13.22 41.19 16.20
N ILE A 793 -13.92 40.95 17.31
CA ILE A 793 -14.17 41.91 18.39
C ILE A 793 -13.90 41.27 19.76
N SER A 794 -13.45 42.08 20.73
CA SER A 794 -13.24 41.67 22.12
C SER A 794 -14.11 42.48 23.08
N GLY A 795 -14.36 41.95 24.28
CA GLY A 795 -14.91 42.73 25.40
C GLY A 795 -13.88 43.72 25.94
N TYR A 796 -14.32 44.61 26.84
CA TYR A 796 -13.40 45.51 27.54
C TYR A 796 -12.53 44.76 28.54
N ASN A 797 -13.07 43.70 29.11
CA ASN A 797 -12.32 42.73 29.91
C ASN A 797 -12.86 41.32 29.66
N GLU A 798 -12.41 40.35 30.46
CA GLU A 798 -12.77 38.95 30.28
C GLU A 798 -14.25 38.64 30.47
N THR A 799 -14.98 39.41 31.28
CA THR A 799 -16.38 39.11 31.66
C THR A 799 -17.39 40.20 31.30
N ILE A 800 -16.93 41.34 30.74
CA ILE A 800 -17.79 42.47 30.35
C ILE A 800 -17.56 42.84 28.88
N PHE A 801 -18.64 42.82 28.10
CA PHE A 801 -18.63 43.25 26.70
C PHE A 801 -19.05 44.72 26.49
N ALA A 802 -19.89 45.26 27.38
CA ALA A 802 -20.53 46.57 27.32
C ALA A 802 -21.32 46.81 26.00
N PRO A 803 -22.43 46.07 25.76
CA PRO A 803 -23.15 46.13 24.49
C PRO A 803 -23.74 47.52 24.16
N ASN A 804 -24.04 48.34 25.17
CA ASN A 804 -24.70 49.64 25.02
C ASN A 804 -23.74 50.84 24.86
N ASP A 805 -22.43 50.63 25.03
CA ASP A 805 -21.44 51.70 24.90
C ASP A 805 -21.24 52.10 23.44
N LYS A 806 -20.86 53.35 23.20
CA LYS A 806 -20.59 53.87 21.85
C LYS A 806 -19.22 53.43 21.35
N ILE A 807 -19.10 53.24 20.03
CA ILE A 807 -17.87 52.74 19.38
C ILE A 807 -17.16 53.84 18.57
N THR A 808 -15.83 53.84 18.61
CA THR A 808 -14.99 54.83 17.91
C THR A 808 -14.62 54.40 16.49
N ARG A 809 -14.18 55.35 15.68
CA ARG A 809 -13.69 55.11 14.30
C ARG A 809 -12.47 54.19 14.28
N GLY A 810 -11.52 54.38 15.19
CA GLY A 810 -10.34 53.53 15.32
C GLY A 810 -10.71 52.07 15.58
N MET A 811 -11.67 51.83 16.49
CA MET A 811 -12.17 50.48 16.79
C MET A 811 -12.80 49.80 15.58
N ILE A 812 -13.61 50.52 14.79
CA ILE A 812 -14.24 49.94 13.58
C ILE A 812 -13.19 49.50 12.57
N VAL A 813 -12.19 50.34 12.30
CA VAL A 813 -11.14 50.00 11.34
C VAL A 813 -10.29 48.85 11.84
N THR A 814 -10.01 48.77 13.15
CA THR A 814 -9.34 47.61 13.75
C THR A 814 -10.16 46.33 13.60
N ILE A 815 -11.50 46.37 13.76
CA ILE A 815 -12.36 45.20 13.54
C ILE A 815 -12.28 44.71 12.07
N LEU A 816 -12.35 45.62 11.10
CA LEU A 816 -12.23 45.26 9.68
C LEU A 816 -10.83 44.74 9.34
N HIS A 817 -9.78 45.31 9.94
CA HIS A 817 -8.42 44.84 9.79
C HIS A 817 -8.24 43.43 10.38
N ASN A 818 -8.87 43.13 11.52
CA ASN A 818 -8.90 41.78 12.09
C ASN A 818 -9.61 40.78 11.16
N MET A 819 -10.71 41.19 10.53
CA MET A 819 -11.45 40.35 9.58
C MET A 819 -10.63 40.00 8.33
N GLU A 820 -9.70 40.88 7.93
CA GLU A 820 -8.78 40.65 6.81
C GLU A 820 -7.51 39.88 7.18
N GLY A 821 -7.37 39.45 8.44
CA GLY A 821 -6.15 38.77 8.88
C GLY A 821 -4.98 39.73 9.11
N LYS A 822 -5.26 41.01 9.40
CA LYS A 822 -4.30 42.07 9.74
C LYS A 822 -3.19 42.28 8.70
N PRO A 823 -3.51 42.49 7.41
CA PRO A 823 -2.52 42.73 6.37
C PRO A 823 -1.63 43.96 6.68
N ILE A 824 -0.37 43.91 6.26
CA ILE A 824 0.59 45.01 6.44
C ILE A 824 0.41 46.02 5.29
N ALA A 825 0.26 47.29 5.65
CA ALA A 825 0.23 48.40 4.70
C ALA A 825 1.64 48.67 4.15
N THR A 826 1.75 48.93 2.85
CA THR A 826 3.04 49.31 2.24
C THR A 826 3.27 50.81 2.33
N ASN A 827 2.20 51.61 2.44
CA ASN A 827 2.28 53.05 2.57
C ASN A 827 1.92 53.48 4.00
N ILE A 828 2.76 54.33 4.60
CA ILE A 828 2.54 54.88 5.93
C ILE A 828 1.69 56.15 5.81
N ASN A 829 0.67 56.29 6.67
CA ASN A 829 -0.19 57.46 6.69
C ASN A 829 0.56 58.72 7.16
N ASN A 830 0.18 59.89 6.64
CA ASN A 830 0.78 61.19 7.00
C ASN A 830 -0.09 62.01 7.97
N PHE A 831 -1.07 61.41 8.67
CA PHE A 831 -1.97 62.13 9.56
C PHE A 831 -1.26 62.51 10.88
N PRO A 832 -1.23 63.78 11.28
CA PRO A 832 -0.46 64.22 12.44
C PRO A 832 -0.97 63.63 13.77
N ASP A 833 -2.23 63.18 13.83
CA ASP A 833 -2.85 62.52 14.98
C ASP A 833 -2.72 60.99 14.98
N VAL A 834 -1.99 60.41 14.01
CA VAL A 834 -1.73 58.96 13.90
C VAL A 834 -0.26 58.73 13.56
N GLN A 835 0.64 59.26 14.39
CA GLN A 835 2.09 59.16 14.19
C GLN A 835 2.76 58.10 15.08
N ASP A 836 2.17 57.77 16.23
CA ASP A 836 2.75 56.75 17.10
C ASP A 836 2.49 55.34 16.53
N SER A 837 3.54 54.66 16.08
CA SER A 837 3.42 53.32 15.51
C SER A 837 3.04 52.23 16.51
N LYS A 838 3.06 52.55 17.82
CA LYS A 838 2.76 51.63 18.91
C LYS A 838 1.28 51.58 19.29
N VAL A 839 0.46 52.57 18.89
CA VAL A 839 -0.97 52.54 19.22
C VAL A 839 -1.73 51.51 18.39
N TYR A 840 -2.71 50.84 19.01
CA TYR A 840 -3.31 49.60 18.49
C TYR A 840 -3.97 49.74 17.10
N TYR A 841 -4.47 50.93 16.77
CA TYR A 841 -5.13 51.20 15.49
C TYR A 841 -4.17 51.65 14.39
N TYR A 842 -2.89 51.96 14.70
CA TYR A 842 -1.96 52.59 13.75
C TYR A 842 -1.84 51.79 12.43
N LYS A 843 -1.57 50.49 12.54
CA LYS A 843 -1.42 49.60 11.37
C LYS A 843 -2.73 49.42 10.61
N ALA A 844 -3.83 49.33 11.33
CA ALA A 844 -5.17 49.19 10.75
C ALA A 844 -5.56 50.43 9.94
N ILE A 845 -5.23 51.62 10.44
CA ILE A 845 -5.48 52.90 9.74
C ILE A 845 -4.62 53.02 8.49
N ASN A 846 -3.31 52.72 8.57
CA ASN A 846 -2.43 52.70 7.39
C ASN A 846 -3.02 51.84 6.28
N TRP A 847 -3.41 50.61 6.62
CA TRP A 847 -3.96 49.66 5.66
C TRP A 847 -5.29 50.14 5.08
N ALA A 848 -6.21 50.60 5.92
CA ALA A 848 -7.55 50.99 5.47
C ALA A 848 -7.54 52.27 4.62
N VAL A 849 -6.60 53.18 4.87
CA VAL A 849 -6.41 54.40 4.09
C VAL A 849 -5.75 54.09 2.75
N GLU A 850 -4.68 53.27 2.76
CA GLU A 850 -4.01 52.81 1.52
C GLU A 850 -4.98 52.13 0.57
N ASN A 851 -5.89 51.30 1.12
CA ASN A 851 -6.91 50.59 0.36
C ASN A 851 -8.20 51.38 0.13
N LYS A 852 -8.22 52.67 0.47
CA LYS A 852 -9.35 53.60 0.25
C LYS A 852 -10.67 53.14 0.89
N ILE A 853 -10.60 52.27 1.90
CA ILE A 853 -11.74 51.81 2.70
C ILE A 853 -12.27 52.97 3.55
N ILE A 854 -11.36 53.83 4.02
CA ILE A 854 -11.69 55.05 4.78
C ILE A 854 -10.70 56.17 4.41
N SER A 855 -11.10 57.42 4.63
CA SER A 855 -10.26 58.61 4.46
C SER A 855 -10.27 59.47 5.72
N GLY A 856 -9.24 60.30 5.89
CA GLY A 856 -9.20 61.34 6.92
C GLY A 856 -10.16 62.48 6.60
N TYR A 857 -10.32 63.40 7.55
CA TYR A 857 -11.14 64.59 7.40
C TYR A 857 -10.44 65.66 6.56
N ASP A 858 -11.24 66.58 6.03
CA ASP A 858 -10.75 67.71 5.22
C ASP A 858 -9.82 68.64 6.00
N THR A 859 -9.79 68.55 7.33
CA THR A 859 -8.84 69.25 8.22
C THR A 859 -7.44 68.63 8.22
N GLY A 860 -7.23 67.51 7.51
CA GLY A 860 -5.97 66.78 7.46
C GLY A 860 -5.71 65.83 8.64
N LYS A 861 -6.71 65.55 9.50
CA LYS A 861 -6.61 64.60 10.63
C LYS A 861 -7.44 63.34 10.37
N PHE A 862 -7.14 62.24 11.06
CA PHE A 862 -7.94 61.02 10.96
C PHE A 862 -9.10 60.94 11.97
N GLY A 863 -8.87 61.37 13.22
CA GLY A 863 -9.82 61.28 14.33
C GLY A 863 -10.08 59.84 14.81
N PRO A 864 -9.09 59.12 15.36
CA PRO A 864 -9.25 57.71 15.75
C PRO A 864 -10.19 57.49 16.95
N ASP A 865 -10.30 58.45 17.86
CA ASP A 865 -11.11 58.34 19.08
C ASP A 865 -12.52 58.93 18.96
N ASP A 866 -12.87 59.51 17.80
CA ASP A 866 -14.21 60.05 17.56
C ASP A 866 -15.24 58.91 17.43
N LEU A 867 -16.44 59.13 17.98
CA LEU A 867 -17.57 58.20 17.87
C LEU A 867 -18.11 58.15 16.44
N ILE A 868 -18.54 56.96 16.00
CA ILE A 868 -19.02 56.76 14.64
C ILE A 868 -20.55 56.80 14.53
N THR A 869 -21.05 57.54 13.54
CA THR A 869 -22.48 57.53 13.17
C THR A 869 -22.83 56.31 12.30
N ARG A 870 -24.13 55.94 12.29
CA ARG A 870 -24.61 54.80 11.50
C ARG A 870 -24.41 55.00 10.00
N GLU A 871 -24.55 56.21 9.48
CA GLU A 871 -24.32 56.51 8.07
C GLU A 871 -22.83 56.44 7.68
N GLN A 872 -21.93 56.88 8.56
CA GLN A 872 -20.50 56.72 8.34
C GLN A 872 -20.08 55.25 8.34
N LEU A 873 -20.62 54.44 9.27
CA LEU A 873 -20.37 53.00 9.28
C LEU A 873 -20.90 52.33 8.00
N ALA A 874 -22.07 52.73 7.50
CA ALA A 874 -22.61 52.23 6.24
C ALA A 874 -21.70 52.57 5.03
N VAL A 875 -21.16 53.79 4.97
CA VAL A 875 -20.21 54.19 3.93
C VAL A 875 -18.91 53.39 4.01
N ILE A 876 -18.38 53.18 5.21
CA ILE A 876 -17.15 52.38 5.40
C ILE A 876 -17.39 50.94 4.96
N LEU A 877 -18.48 50.30 5.38
CA LEU A 877 -18.78 48.92 4.98
C LEU A 877 -19.05 48.79 3.47
N TRP A 878 -19.65 49.80 2.86
CA TRP A 878 -19.82 49.85 1.41
C TRP A 878 -18.48 49.91 0.68
N LYS A 879 -17.58 50.83 1.08
CA LYS A 879 -16.22 50.95 0.52
C LYS A 879 -15.39 49.71 0.80
N TYR A 880 -15.56 49.09 1.97
CA TYR A 880 -14.94 47.81 2.29
C TYR A 880 -15.46 46.68 1.40
N SER A 881 -16.75 46.62 1.09
CA SER A 881 -17.28 45.65 0.12
C SER A 881 -16.68 45.84 -1.28
N LYS A 882 -16.43 47.09 -1.69
CA LYS A 882 -15.74 47.40 -2.95
C LYS A 882 -14.30 46.90 -2.92
N TYR A 883 -13.59 47.15 -1.83
CA TYR A 883 -12.25 46.63 -1.62
C TYR A 883 -12.23 45.09 -1.71
N LYS A 884 -13.22 44.40 -1.12
CA LYS A 884 -13.35 42.94 -1.18
C LYS A 884 -13.80 42.40 -2.55
N GLY A 885 -14.10 43.26 -3.52
CA GLY A 885 -14.68 42.88 -4.81
C GLY A 885 -16.11 42.36 -4.72
N LYS A 886 -16.79 42.55 -3.58
CA LYS A 886 -18.14 42.04 -3.29
C LYS A 886 -19.21 43.13 -3.33
N ASN A 887 -18.87 44.29 -3.87
CA ASN A 887 -19.84 45.37 -4.00
C ASN A 887 -20.87 45.03 -5.07
N VAL A 888 -22.10 44.81 -4.62
CA VAL A 888 -23.27 44.71 -5.50
C VAL A 888 -23.85 46.10 -5.78
N ASN A 889 -24.12 46.39 -7.05
CA ASN A 889 -24.88 47.58 -7.41
C ASN A 889 -26.36 47.27 -7.21
N VAL A 890 -26.96 47.89 -6.20
CA VAL A 890 -28.36 47.72 -5.83
C VAL A 890 -29.04 49.08 -5.77
N GLU A 891 -30.27 49.17 -6.25
CA GLU A 891 -31.14 50.33 -6.02
C GLU A 891 -32.21 49.95 -5.01
N THR A 892 -32.36 50.79 -3.97
CA THR A 892 -33.22 50.48 -2.84
C THR A 892 -34.30 51.52 -2.68
N ASP A 893 -35.54 51.05 -2.55
CA ASP A 893 -36.64 51.91 -2.16
C ASP A 893 -36.62 52.18 -0.64
N TYR A 894 -36.52 53.46 -0.32
CA TYR A 894 -36.53 53.99 1.04
C TYR A 894 -37.91 54.38 1.55
N SER A 895 -38.98 54.21 0.76
CA SER A 895 -40.36 54.64 1.07
C SER A 895 -40.87 54.21 2.45
N LYS A 896 -40.39 53.08 2.96
CA LYS A 896 -40.73 52.53 4.29
C LYS A 896 -40.04 53.21 5.48
N PHE A 897 -39.07 54.09 5.24
CA PHE A 897 -38.30 54.76 6.29
C PHE A 897 -38.67 56.25 6.35
N PRO A 898 -39.33 56.73 7.42
CA PRO A 898 -39.79 58.11 7.53
C PRO A 898 -38.65 59.11 7.67
N ASP A 899 -37.47 58.66 8.10
CA ASP A 899 -36.27 59.48 8.33
C ASP A 899 -35.27 59.46 7.15
N LYS A 900 -35.66 58.95 5.99
CA LYS A 900 -34.78 58.87 4.79
C LYS A 900 -34.18 60.22 4.37
N ASN A 901 -34.87 61.33 4.62
CA ASN A 901 -34.42 62.67 4.26
C ASN A 901 -33.29 63.21 5.16
N GLN A 902 -32.93 62.49 6.23
CA GLN A 902 -31.82 62.85 7.13
C GLN A 902 -30.47 62.29 6.69
N ILE A 903 -30.42 61.53 5.58
CA ILE A 903 -29.17 60.95 5.05
C ILE A 903 -28.32 62.06 4.44
N SER A 904 -27.09 62.23 4.91
CA SER A 904 -26.16 63.23 4.39
C SER A 904 -25.79 62.96 2.93
N ASN A 905 -25.53 64.01 2.15
CA ASN A 905 -25.20 63.89 0.72
C ASN A 905 -24.03 62.93 0.43
N PHE A 906 -22.98 62.94 1.26
CA PHE A 906 -21.83 62.05 1.09
C PHE A 906 -22.16 60.57 1.38
N ALA A 907 -23.22 60.30 2.16
CA ALA A 907 -23.57 58.97 2.65
C ALA A 907 -24.65 58.26 1.82
N GLN A 908 -25.30 58.96 0.89
CA GLN A 908 -26.42 58.42 0.09
C GLN A 908 -26.09 57.07 -0.58
N LYS A 909 -24.92 56.95 -1.22
CA LYS A 909 -24.51 55.72 -1.90
C LYS A 909 -24.25 54.55 -0.94
N GLY A 910 -23.64 54.84 0.22
CA GLY A 910 -23.36 53.82 1.24
C GLY A 910 -24.62 53.31 1.93
N MET A 911 -25.54 54.22 2.27
CA MET A 911 -26.83 53.87 2.85
C MET A 911 -27.70 53.08 1.85
N ASN A 912 -27.67 53.44 0.57
CA ASN A 912 -28.47 52.77 -0.45
C ASN A 912 -28.02 51.32 -0.62
N TRP A 913 -26.71 51.13 -0.62
CA TRP A 913 -26.12 49.80 -0.61
C TRP A 913 -26.44 49.02 0.68
N ALA A 914 -26.29 49.61 1.86
CA ALA A 914 -26.44 48.90 3.14
C ALA A 914 -27.88 48.45 3.40
N VAL A 915 -28.88 49.23 2.97
CA VAL A 915 -30.29 48.84 3.09
C VAL A 915 -30.66 47.81 2.02
N GLY A 916 -30.22 47.99 0.77
CA GLY A 916 -30.51 47.08 -0.34
C GLY A 916 -29.93 45.68 -0.17
N THR A 917 -28.79 45.59 0.50
CA THR A 917 -28.14 44.32 0.84
C THR A 917 -28.59 43.72 2.18
N GLY A 918 -29.46 44.41 2.92
CA GLY A 918 -29.98 43.96 4.20
C GLY A 918 -28.98 43.99 5.36
N VAL A 919 -27.84 44.69 5.20
CA VAL A 919 -26.87 45.01 6.25
C VAL A 919 -27.50 45.91 7.30
N ILE A 920 -28.32 46.87 6.86
CA ILE A 920 -29.21 47.67 7.71
C ILE A 920 -30.66 47.29 7.39
N THR A 921 -31.38 46.87 8.42
CA THR A 921 -32.81 46.54 8.33
C THR A 921 -33.71 47.59 9.01
N GLY A 922 -33.11 48.66 9.54
CA GLY A 922 -33.77 49.64 10.40
C GLY A 922 -33.95 49.16 11.84
N SER A 923 -34.25 50.10 12.74
CA SER A 923 -34.61 49.87 14.14
C SER A 923 -35.92 50.59 14.40
N GLN A 924 -36.95 49.86 14.86
CA GLN A 924 -38.30 50.39 15.09
C GLN A 924 -38.85 51.20 13.89
N GLY A 925 -38.57 50.74 12.66
CA GLY A 925 -39.02 51.39 11.42
C GLY A 925 -38.20 52.60 10.96
N LYS A 926 -37.09 52.95 11.63
CA LYS A 926 -36.20 54.09 11.29
C LYS A 926 -34.77 53.66 10.93
N LEU A 927 -34.05 54.47 10.16
CA LEU A 927 -32.65 54.24 9.77
C LEU A 927 -31.63 54.82 10.76
N LEU A 928 -31.99 55.95 11.38
CA LEU A 928 -31.20 56.73 12.34
C LEU A 928 -29.80 57.12 11.80
N PRO A 929 -29.68 57.73 10.61
CA PRO A 929 -28.41 57.92 9.93
C PRO A 929 -27.37 58.69 10.77
N LEU A 930 -27.78 59.74 11.47
CA LEU A 930 -26.90 60.61 12.26
C LEU A 930 -26.65 60.10 13.69
N GLY A 931 -27.30 59.01 14.11
CA GLY A 931 -27.13 58.47 15.46
C GLY A 931 -25.80 57.74 15.64
N ASN A 932 -25.14 57.94 16.79
CA ASN A 932 -23.90 57.21 17.13
C ASN A 932 -24.20 55.75 17.43
N ALA A 933 -23.47 54.84 16.77
CA ALA A 933 -23.66 53.40 16.93
C ALA A 933 -23.14 52.89 18.27
N THR A 934 -23.88 51.98 18.89
CA THR A 934 -23.40 51.18 20.03
C THR A 934 -22.53 50.01 19.54
N ARG A 935 -21.78 49.41 20.47
CA ARG A 935 -20.97 48.20 20.21
C ARG A 935 -21.83 47.02 19.72
N ALA A 936 -23.01 46.81 20.31
CA ALA A 936 -23.95 45.78 19.86
C ALA A 936 -24.51 46.06 18.46
N GLU A 937 -24.86 47.31 18.15
CA GLU A 937 -25.36 47.67 16.82
C GLU A 937 -24.28 47.54 15.73
N ALA A 938 -23.04 47.97 16.02
CA ALA A 938 -21.92 47.80 15.10
C ALA A 938 -21.61 46.32 14.87
N ALA A 939 -21.55 45.50 15.93
CA ALA A 939 -21.36 44.06 15.81
C ALA A 939 -22.47 43.40 14.97
N SER A 940 -23.73 43.83 15.15
CA SER A 940 -24.87 43.32 14.38
C SER A 940 -24.80 43.71 12.90
N MET A 941 -24.43 44.96 12.57
CA MET A 941 -24.27 45.41 11.19
C MET A 941 -23.14 44.66 10.48
N ILE A 942 -22.00 44.47 11.14
CA ILE A 942 -20.86 43.75 10.57
C ILE A 942 -21.17 42.25 10.45
N TYR A 943 -21.86 41.65 11.42
CA TYR A 943 -22.36 40.27 11.33
C TYR A 943 -23.28 40.08 10.13
N LYS A 944 -24.21 41.01 9.90
CA LYS A 944 -25.13 40.98 8.74
C LYS A 944 -24.36 41.17 7.43
N TYR A 945 -23.35 42.04 7.39
CA TYR A 945 -22.45 42.13 6.24
C TYR A 945 -21.81 40.77 5.92
N CYS A 946 -21.23 40.11 6.92
CA CYS A 946 -20.57 38.81 6.74
C CYS A 946 -21.52 37.70 6.27
N THR A 947 -22.80 37.78 6.63
CA THR A 947 -23.77 36.70 6.37
C THR A 947 -24.70 36.97 5.18
N LYS A 948 -24.82 38.23 4.73
CA LYS A 948 -25.76 38.62 3.67
C LYS A 948 -25.11 39.17 2.40
N VAL A 949 -23.92 39.75 2.51
CA VAL A 949 -23.17 40.24 1.34
C VAL A 949 -22.21 39.11 0.93
N LYS A 950 -22.68 38.28 0.00
CA LYS A 950 -21.95 37.12 -0.52
C LYS A 950 -20.79 37.53 -1.41
#